data_AF-A0A7C8IPG2-F1
#
_entry.id   AF-A0A7C8IPG2-F1
#
_cell.length_a   1.000
_cell.length_b   1.000
_cell.length_c   1.000
_cell.angle_alpha   90.00
_cell.angle_beta   90.00
_cell.angle_gamma   90.00
#
_symmetry.space_group_name_H-M   'P 1'
#
loop_
_entity.id
_entity.type
_entity.pdbx_description
1 polymer ?
#
loop_
_entity_poly.entity_id
_entity_poly.type
_entity_poly.pdbx_seq_one_letter_code
_entity_poly.pdbx_strand_id
1 'polypeptide(L)'
;MSTPAKMKIVCGTMSFGSANTRGSPHINNVEQATQVLEAFQRHGHNELDSARAYGEGTTEELLGKVNWQGRGLKMDTKLYPSAGHPLEKDGGYSHTPEDVRRGLLDSLKALKADKIEMFYLHGPDRKHPYEDTLRAVDELYREGYFNSFGVSNYMAWEVAQMCEICERHSWIKPTAYEGHYHALQRRVEDELFPCLRHYGISFYVYSPLASGFLTGRYERDQSIGNLHLKYNWNDGYYDALDIIKPVAQKLDLTIAEMALRWLVHHSALKRELGDAIILGAGSLGNLERNLTDLEKGPLPEEAVKALGDACPAGVSITEAVPVLGGDIASLRGQVQSLGAQLKGLSEKLDILVSTLSLPVKWPSQHDYSARTSSRQHEPQQPLFVGHTRSAFSIDVAKTSLSQMGISPAAIDTASGSPSPAPSPRELSPEPGLDRNLVTEPLSPVADPLLTIPLTEICRLITVFHEEIEALYPFVNSDDLIAMASVKMKEFARPMEITDSNSRTACDMSEDKDINILRVAVAIAVVIEAKGQNSLSSKLIDLTDKKAAQVTRSSDVDLRDLQWLAWRTIGNAARMTLEMGLHRRRSLMDNYKSPDQQEKASRIFWCVYALDRRWSFGIGLPFALNDRDIDPELPEPGDEFAHLRCLMGWGRLCSKVWEALPPYGSPTTTIPVDQVQYLDFLIRNWLDSIPAHLQFNHPRFGLAPQNQPRILRRLCALLYLRGNYLRTLVYRHNVLSPSLVRADLRGARLVVDIAKDSIQVLVNLAETSDIYARQQATFNYFLLSALAVMLLAVCNAPKTFSDLCHESFSSAVELVRNFSHGSLASKRLWKSIRGLLPAVRSLGLKVGLNASNERGGNPDVEARDRLGQREDPLQQLTVEEIMPQIMPFELSPEGVASIPNTFQMGDDLMGLFNVFGQADAETAMFEDSFLASDPNYLPMTFPMEISRRFQGLI
;
A
#
# COMPACT_ATOMS: atom_id res chain seq x y z
N MET A 1 30.96 -44.69 -28.57
CA MET A 1 29.70 -44.19 -27.97
C MET A 1 30.08 -43.49 -26.67
N SER A 2 29.92 -42.17 -26.60
CA SER A 2 30.14 -41.41 -25.36
C SER A 2 29.13 -41.89 -24.32
N THR A 3 29.61 -42.22 -23.12
CA THR A 3 28.76 -42.53 -21.97
C THR A 3 27.79 -41.36 -21.75
N PRO A 4 26.46 -41.61 -21.61
CA PRO A 4 25.51 -40.52 -21.43
C PRO A 4 25.91 -39.67 -20.23
N ALA A 5 25.91 -38.34 -20.40
CA ALA A 5 26.27 -37.41 -19.34
C ALA A 5 25.39 -37.68 -18.10
N LYS A 6 26.03 -37.80 -16.92
CA LYS A 6 25.33 -37.93 -15.65
C LYS A 6 24.74 -36.56 -15.26
N MET A 7 23.60 -36.57 -14.57
CA MET A 7 23.03 -35.34 -14.01
C MET A 7 24.03 -34.74 -13.02
N LYS A 8 24.27 -33.43 -13.11
CA LYS A 8 25.18 -32.75 -12.20
C LYS A 8 24.51 -32.61 -10.84
N ILE A 9 25.19 -33.04 -9.79
CA ILE A 9 24.72 -32.90 -8.41
C ILE A 9 25.65 -31.94 -7.69
N VAL A 10 25.07 -31.01 -6.94
CA VAL A 10 25.75 -29.98 -6.16
C VAL A 10 25.40 -30.16 -4.69
N CYS A 11 26.38 -30.03 -3.80
CA CYS A 11 26.16 -30.15 -2.36
C CYS A 11 25.75 -28.79 -1.77
N GLY A 12 24.48 -28.65 -1.41
CA GLY A 12 23.96 -27.47 -0.72
C GLY A 12 24.38 -27.46 0.75
N THR A 13 25.01 -26.38 1.18
CA THR A 13 25.63 -26.25 2.51
C THR A 13 24.85 -25.36 3.47
N MET A 14 23.58 -25.05 3.20
CA MET A 14 22.75 -24.24 4.11
C MET A 14 22.63 -24.84 5.53
N SER A 15 22.77 -26.17 5.67
CA SER A 15 22.78 -26.88 6.96
C SER A 15 24.12 -26.86 7.68
N PHE A 16 25.15 -26.22 7.12
CA PHE A 16 26.50 -26.10 7.70
C PHE A 16 26.64 -24.77 8.42
N GLY A 17 27.36 -24.72 9.53
CA GLY A 17 27.66 -23.48 10.25
C GLY A 17 27.53 -23.61 11.76
N SER A 18 27.71 -22.51 12.48
CA SER A 18 27.65 -22.51 13.94
C SER A 18 26.26 -22.89 14.44
N ALA A 19 26.21 -23.72 15.49
CA ALA A 19 24.98 -24.00 16.21
C ALA A 19 24.35 -22.68 16.71
N ASN A 20 23.02 -22.57 16.62
CA ASN A 20 22.23 -21.38 17.01
C ASN A 20 22.34 -20.15 16.08
N THR A 21 22.76 -20.33 14.83
CA THR A 21 22.65 -19.29 13.79
C THR A 21 21.41 -19.46 12.93
N ARG A 22 21.07 -18.43 12.15
CA ARG A 22 19.94 -18.44 11.20
C ARG A 22 19.96 -19.70 10.31
N GLY A 23 18.83 -20.40 10.25
CA GLY A 23 18.67 -21.67 9.53
C GLY A 23 18.93 -22.92 10.36
N SER A 24 19.35 -22.76 11.63
CA SER A 24 19.63 -23.86 12.58
C SER A 24 20.52 -24.96 11.98
N PRO A 25 21.78 -24.66 11.60
CA PRO A 25 22.69 -25.63 11.02
C PRO A 25 22.81 -26.92 11.83
N HIS A 26 22.75 -28.05 11.14
CA HIS A 26 22.87 -29.39 11.72
C HIS A 26 24.31 -29.92 11.66
N ILE A 27 25.13 -29.37 10.77
CA ILE A 27 26.54 -29.73 10.57
C ILE A 27 27.37 -28.56 11.10
N ASN A 28 27.90 -28.70 12.30
CA ASN A 28 28.39 -27.55 13.09
C ASN A 28 29.85 -27.63 13.51
N ASN A 29 30.57 -28.65 13.05
CA ASN A 29 32.01 -28.80 13.25
C ASN A 29 32.72 -29.33 12.00
N VAL A 30 34.05 -29.24 12.03
CA VAL A 30 34.94 -29.58 10.91
C VAL A 30 34.86 -31.08 10.61
N GLU A 31 34.72 -31.91 11.63
CA GLU A 31 34.68 -33.38 11.51
C GLU A 31 33.43 -33.83 10.77
N GLN A 32 32.25 -33.34 11.17
CA GLN A 32 30.98 -33.66 10.50
C GLN A 32 30.96 -33.13 9.06
N ALA A 33 31.40 -31.89 8.85
CA ALA A 33 31.48 -31.32 7.50
C ALA A 33 32.44 -32.13 6.62
N THR A 34 33.57 -32.58 7.16
CA THR A 34 34.53 -33.45 6.46
C THR A 34 33.87 -34.76 6.02
N GLN A 35 33.16 -35.46 6.93
CA GLN A 35 32.49 -36.71 6.60
C GLN A 35 31.45 -36.56 5.49
N VAL A 36 30.68 -35.47 5.53
CA VAL A 36 29.67 -35.16 4.51
C VAL A 36 30.32 -34.90 3.15
N LEU A 37 31.38 -34.09 3.11
CA LEU A 37 32.11 -33.80 1.87
C LEU A 37 32.78 -35.04 1.29
N GLU A 38 33.38 -35.89 2.12
CA GLU A 38 33.99 -37.14 1.68
C GLU A 38 32.97 -38.12 1.11
N ALA A 39 31.77 -38.21 1.71
CA ALA A 39 30.68 -38.99 1.14
C ALA A 39 30.25 -38.45 -0.22
N PHE A 40 30.08 -37.14 -0.34
CA PHE A 40 29.73 -36.49 -1.61
C PHE A 40 30.78 -36.76 -2.71
N GLN A 41 32.07 -36.67 -2.38
CA GLN A 41 33.17 -36.95 -3.30
C GLN A 41 33.29 -38.44 -3.66
N ARG A 42 32.96 -39.37 -2.75
CA ARG A 42 32.89 -40.81 -3.06
C ARG A 42 31.88 -41.14 -4.17
N HIS A 43 30.80 -40.35 -4.28
CA HIS A 43 29.84 -40.45 -5.38
C HIS A 43 30.30 -39.73 -6.67
N GLY A 44 31.50 -39.14 -6.67
CA GLY A 44 32.12 -38.53 -7.85
C GLY A 44 31.69 -37.09 -8.12
N HIS A 45 31.10 -36.41 -7.14
CA HIS A 45 30.69 -35.00 -7.24
C HIS A 45 31.68 -34.07 -6.54
N ASN A 46 31.77 -32.82 -7.00
CA ASN A 46 32.79 -31.89 -6.51
C ASN A 46 32.37 -30.42 -6.43
N GLU A 47 31.09 -30.08 -6.57
CA GLU A 47 30.60 -28.70 -6.52
C GLU A 47 29.81 -28.44 -5.24
N LEU A 48 30.09 -27.31 -4.58
CA LEU A 48 29.47 -26.88 -3.34
C LEU A 48 28.68 -25.60 -3.56
N ASP A 49 27.49 -25.53 -2.97
CA ASP A 49 26.61 -24.37 -3.02
C ASP A 49 26.46 -23.75 -1.62
N SER A 50 26.99 -22.53 -1.44
CA SER A 50 26.94 -21.75 -0.20
C SER A 50 26.31 -20.37 -0.43
N ALA A 51 26.25 -19.54 0.61
CA ALA A 51 25.90 -18.12 0.52
C ALA A 51 26.42 -17.36 1.74
N ARG A 52 26.71 -16.05 1.59
CA ARG A 52 27.09 -15.17 2.71
C ARG A 52 26.05 -15.15 3.83
N ALA A 53 24.77 -15.27 3.48
CA ALA A 53 23.66 -15.26 4.43
C ALA A 53 23.50 -16.58 5.21
N TYR A 54 24.08 -17.70 4.74
CA TYR A 54 23.92 -19.00 5.40
C TYR A 54 24.66 -19.03 6.74
N GLY A 55 23.95 -19.47 7.78
CA GLY A 55 24.47 -19.50 9.15
C GLY A 55 25.00 -18.14 9.62
N GLU A 56 24.43 -17.02 9.15
CA GLU A 56 24.96 -15.67 9.39
C GLU A 56 26.44 -15.53 8.98
N GLY A 57 26.81 -16.18 7.88
CA GLY A 57 28.17 -16.18 7.35
C GLY A 57 29.08 -17.26 7.91
N THR A 58 28.66 -17.98 8.95
CA THR A 58 29.49 -19.04 9.58
C THR A 58 29.60 -20.30 8.72
N THR A 59 28.71 -20.49 7.76
CA THR A 59 28.79 -21.57 6.76
C THR A 59 30.08 -21.49 5.95
N GLU A 60 30.36 -20.33 5.38
CA GLU A 60 31.57 -20.08 4.59
C GLU A 60 32.85 -20.20 5.43
N GLU A 61 32.83 -19.73 6.67
CA GLU A 61 33.94 -19.88 7.60
C GLU A 61 34.21 -21.36 7.94
N LEU A 62 33.16 -22.16 8.14
CA LEU A 62 33.30 -23.59 8.37
C LEU A 62 33.86 -24.30 7.14
N LEU A 63 33.39 -23.94 5.94
CA LEU A 63 33.92 -24.44 4.68
C LEU A 63 35.42 -24.08 4.52
N GLY A 64 35.80 -22.85 4.83
CA GLY A 64 37.21 -22.44 4.86
C GLY A 64 38.06 -23.22 5.88
N LYS A 65 37.48 -23.62 7.02
CA LYS A 65 38.18 -24.45 8.03
C LYS A 65 38.38 -25.90 7.58
N VAL A 66 37.47 -26.48 6.79
CA VAL A 66 37.61 -27.86 6.25
C VAL A 66 38.52 -27.95 5.03
N ASN A 67 39.15 -26.84 4.62
CA ASN A 67 40.05 -26.74 3.49
C ASN A 67 39.43 -27.29 2.19
N TRP A 68 38.23 -26.80 1.85
CA TRP A 68 37.49 -27.26 0.66
C TRP A 68 38.32 -27.18 -0.63
N GLN A 69 39.15 -26.15 -0.79
CA GLN A 69 39.99 -25.97 -1.97
C GLN A 69 41.07 -27.05 -2.06
N GLY A 70 41.72 -27.39 -0.95
CA GLY A 70 42.69 -28.49 -0.89
C GLY A 70 42.09 -29.88 -1.19
N ARG A 71 40.75 -30.00 -1.13
CA ARG A 71 40.01 -31.21 -1.51
C ARG A 71 39.64 -31.26 -3.00
N GLY A 72 39.98 -30.22 -3.79
CA GLY A 72 39.63 -30.12 -5.20
C GLY A 72 38.15 -29.85 -5.46
N LEU A 73 37.44 -29.27 -4.48
CA LEU A 73 36.04 -28.88 -4.61
C LEU A 73 35.93 -27.52 -5.32
N LYS A 74 34.85 -27.34 -6.07
CA LYS A 74 34.42 -26.06 -6.65
C LYS A 74 33.43 -25.40 -5.71
N MET A 75 33.56 -24.10 -5.52
CA MET A 75 32.73 -23.34 -4.58
C MET A 75 31.89 -22.32 -5.32
N ASP A 76 30.60 -22.37 -5.06
CA ASP A 76 29.62 -21.36 -5.45
C ASP A 76 29.19 -20.60 -4.19
N THR A 77 29.09 -19.27 -4.30
CA THR A 77 28.51 -18.45 -3.23
C THR A 77 27.65 -17.33 -3.77
N LYS A 78 26.92 -16.67 -2.87
CA LYS A 78 25.88 -15.71 -3.23
C LYS A 78 25.84 -14.54 -2.27
N LEU A 79 25.45 -13.40 -2.82
CA LEU A 79 25.11 -12.21 -2.06
C LEU A 79 23.60 -11.98 -2.09
N TYR A 80 22.98 -11.88 -0.91
CA TYR A 80 21.57 -11.54 -0.76
C TYR A 80 21.43 -10.07 -0.37
N PRO A 81 20.49 -9.31 -0.98
CA PRO A 81 20.27 -7.92 -0.61
C PRO A 81 19.55 -7.84 0.75
N SER A 82 20.31 -7.89 1.84
CA SER A 82 19.85 -7.87 3.22
C SER A 82 19.88 -6.48 3.89
N ALA A 83 20.36 -5.45 3.19
CA ALA A 83 20.47 -4.10 3.73
C ALA A 83 19.13 -3.58 4.29
N GLY A 84 19.17 -3.06 5.53
CA GLY A 84 17.98 -2.59 6.25
C GLY A 84 17.17 -3.67 6.98
N HIS A 85 17.57 -4.94 6.91
CA HIS A 85 16.92 -6.01 7.65
C HIS A 85 17.35 -5.98 9.13
N PRO A 86 16.41 -5.94 10.12
CA PRO A 86 16.74 -5.71 11.54
C PRO A 86 17.66 -6.73 12.22
N LEU A 87 17.83 -7.92 11.61
CA LEU A 87 18.67 -9.00 12.12
C LEU A 87 20.08 -9.03 11.51
N GLU A 88 20.40 -8.16 10.56
CA GLU A 88 21.70 -8.16 9.91
C GLU A 88 22.73 -7.42 10.76
N LYS A 89 23.83 -8.10 11.07
CA LYS A 89 25.00 -7.47 11.70
C LYS A 89 25.67 -6.59 10.65
N ASP A 90 26.15 -5.41 11.07
CA ASP A 90 26.89 -4.46 10.23
C ASP A 90 26.11 -3.84 9.03
N GLY A 91 24.78 -3.76 9.14
CA GLY A 91 23.94 -3.04 8.18
C GLY A 91 23.49 -3.83 6.94
N GLY A 92 23.94 -5.08 6.79
CA GLY A 92 23.61 -5.97 5.67
C GLY A 92 24.30 -5.58 4.36
N TYR A 93 23.85 -6.15 3.24
CA TYR A 93 24.36 -5.86 1.90
C TYR A 93 23.22 -5.44 0.96
N SER A 94 23.47 -4.51 0.06
CA SER A 94 22.58 -4.20 -1.07
C SER A 94 23.22 -4.63 -2.39
N HIS A 95 22.55 -4.39 -3.52
CA HIS A 95 23.16 -4.58 -4.84
C HIS A 95 23.74 -3.29 -5.44
N THR A 96 24.11 -2.32 -4.61
CA THR A 96 24.99 -1.23 -5.04
C THR A 96 26.38 -1.77 -5.42
N PRO A 97 27.11 -1.11 -6.33
CA PRO A 97 28.45 -1.53 -6.72
C PRO A 97 29.41 -1.75 -5.54
N GLU A 98 29.32 -0.92 -4.51
CA GLU A 98 30.15 -0.97 -3.31
C GLU A 98 29.84 -2.22 -2.48
N ASP A 99 28.56 -2.52 -2.27
CA ASP A 99 28.14 -3.67 -1.45
C ASP A 99 28.33 -5.00 -2.18
N VAL A 100 28.16 -5.05 -3.51
CA VAL A 100 28.47 -6.24 -4.31
C VAL A 100 29.93 -6.63 -4.14
N ARG A 101 30.83 -5.64 -4.25
CA ARG A 101 32.27 -5.85 -4.05
C ARG A 101 32.59 -6.22 -2.61
N ARG A 102 32.06 -5.48 -1.63
CA ARG A 102 32.28 -5.78 -0.20
C ARG A 102 31.82 -7.20 0.15
N GLY A 103 30.61 -7.57 -0.26
CA GLY A 103 30.02 -8.87 0.01
C GLY A 103 30.82 -10.04 -0.57
N LEU A 104 31.27 -9.93 -1.82
CA LEU A 104 32.11 -10.96 -2.43
C LEU A 104 33.47 -11.08 -1.71
N LEU A 105 34.13 -9.97 -1.40
CA LEU A 105 35.43 -9.98 -0.71
C LEU A 105 35.31 -10.55 0.71
N ASP A 106 34.22 -10.25 1.43
CA ASP A 106 33.93 -10.85 2.73
C ASP A 106 33.73 -12.37 2.62
N SER A 107 32.99 -12.84 1.61
CA SER A 107 32.83 -14.26 1.32
C SER A 107 34.16 -14.95 1.00
N LEU A 108 35.01 -14.35 0.15
CA LEU A 108 36.35 -14.88 -0.18
C LEU A 108 37.24 -15.01 1.06
N LYS A 109 37.22 -13.99 1.93
CA LYS A 109 37.93 -14.02 3.20
C LYS A 109 37.43 -15.13 4.12
N ALA A 110 36.11 -15.30 4.25
CA ALA A 110 35.52 -16.36 5.09
C ALA A 110 35.84 -17.76 4.54
N LEU A 111 35.74 -17.93 3.22
CA LEU A 111 36.08 -19.17 2.50
C LEU A 111 37.58 -19.46 2.46
N LYS A 112 38.43 -18.49 2.83
CA LYS A 112 39.89 -18.51 2.70
C LYS A 112 40.35 -18.84 1.28
N ALA A 113 39.76 -18.14 0.31
CA ALA A 113 40.04 -18.37 -1.10
C ALA A 113 40.28 -17.05 -1.83
N ASP A 114 41.14 -17.09 -2.84
CA ASP A 114 41.38 -15.94 -3.74
C ASP A 114 40.36 -15.91 -4.88
N LYS A 115 39.76 -17.06 -5.19
CA LYS A 115 38.85 -17.25 -6.32
C LYS A 115 37.83 -18.35 -6.07
N ILE A 116 36.59 -18.14 -6.52
CA ILE A 116 35.49 -19.12 -6.49
C ILE A 116 35.06 -19.54 -7.90
N GLU A 117 34.26 -20.60 -8.01
CA GLU A 117 33.74 -21.05 -9.31
C GLU A 117 32.61 -20.13 -9.77
N MET A 118 31.54 -19.99 -8.97
CA MET A 118 30.40 -19.16 -9.34
C MET A 118 30.01 -18.16 -8.26
N PHE A 119 29.75 -16.92 -8.68
CA PHE A 119 29.15 -15.89 -7.84
C PHE A 119 27.71 -15.63 -8.28
N TYR A 120 26.77 -15.70 -7.34
CA TYR A 120 25.36 -15.43 -7.62
C TYR A 120 24.87 -14.12 -7.00
N LEU A 121 24.00 -13.42 -7.72
CA LEU A 121 23.00 -12.56 -7.09
C LEU A 121 21.87 -13.43 -6.56
N HIS A 122 21.72 -13.52 -5.23
CA HIS A 122 20.87 -14.50 -4.54
C HIS A 122 19.37 -14.20 -4.66
N GLY A 123 19.00 -12.94 -4.87
CA GLY A 123 17.62 -12.50 -5.05
C GLY A 123 17.56 -11.09 -5.64
N PRO A 124 16.40 -10.65 -6.15
CA PRO A 124 16.28 -9.35 -6.79
C PRO A 124 16.35 -8.19 -5.77
N ASP A 125 17.25 -7.24 -6.02
CA ASP A 125 17.22 -5.92 -5.39
C ASP A 125 16.62 -4.91 -6.37
N ARG A 126 15.31 -4.69 -6.27
CA ARG A 126 14.57 -3.80 -7.19
C ARG A 126 14.70 -2.32 -6.85
N LYS A 127 15.49 -1.96 -5.83
CA LYS A 127 15.77 -0.57 -5.47
C LYS A 127 16.88 0.04 -6.32
N HIS A 128 17.75 -0.80 -6.88
CA HIS A 128 18.93 -0.38 -7.63
C HIS A 128 18.82 -0.81 -9.09
N PRO A 129 19.24 0.03 -10.06
CA PRO A 129 19.25 -0.36 -11.47
C PRO A 129 20.18 -1.55 -11.73
N TYR A 130 19.72 -2.55 -12.47
CA TYR A 130 20.54 -3.73 -12.79
C TYR A 130 21.85 -3.39 -13.50
N GLU A 131 21.87 -2.32 -14.30
CA GLU A 131 23.08 -1.91 -15.04
C GLU A 131 24.25 -1.55 -14.10
N ASP A 132 23.97 -0.87 -12.98
CA ASP A 132 25.01 -0.54 -11.99
C ASP A 132 25.52 -1.79 -11.28
N THR A 133 24.62 -2.70 -10.89
CA THR A 133 24.98 -3.98 -10.28
C THR A 133 25.81 -4.86 -11.23
N LEU A 134 25.37 -5.00 -12.48
CA LEU A 134 26.02 -5.84 -13.50
C LEU A 134 27.40 -5.29 -13.88
N ARG A 135 27.57 -3.96 -13.91
CA ARG A 135 28.89 -3.33 -14.06
C ARG A 135 29.84 -3.79 -12.96
N ALA A 136 29.40 -3.74 -11.69
CA ALA A 136 30.23 -4.14 -10.56
C ALA A 136 30.55 -5.64 -10.57
N VAL A 137 29.60 -6.49 -10.96
CA VAL A 137 29.81 -7.92 -11.17
C VAL A 137 30.88 -8.15 -12.23
N ASP A 138 30.81 -7.46 -13.37
CA ASP A 138 31.78 -7.60 -14.46
C ASP A 138 33.18 -7.11 -14.08
N GLU A 139 33.29 -6.03 -13.32
CA GLU A 139 34.57 -5.57 -12.75
C GLU A 139 35.19 -6.66 -11.88
N LEU A 140 34.44 -7.25 -10.95
CA LEU A 140 34.92 -8.31 -10.06
C LEU A 140 35.29 -9.59 -10.84
N TYR A 141 34.57 -9.89 -11.91
CA TYR A 141 34.92 -10.96 -12.83
C TYR A 141 36.27 -10.71 -13.52
N ARG A 142 36.48 -9.49 -14.05
CA ARG A 142 37.73 -9.09 -14.71
C ARG A 142 38.91 -9.02 -13.74
N GLU A 143 38.66 -8.66 -12.48
CA GLU A 143 39.62 -8.72 -11.38
C GLU A 143 39.99 -10.18 -11.01
N GLY A 144 39.21 -11.16 -11.47
CA GLY A 144 39.54 -12.58 -11.40
C GLY A 144 38.98 -13.31 -10.18
N TYR A 145 38.04 -12.71 -9.44
CA TYR A 145 37.51 -13.26 -8.19
C TYR A 145 36.57 -14.47 -8.37
N PHE A 146 35.99 -14.67 -9.55
CA PHE A 146 35.16 -15.82 -9.87
C PHE A 146 35.26 -16.24 -11.34
N ASN A 147 34.85 -17.48 -11.68
CA ASN A 147 34.88 -17.99 -13.05
C ASN A 147 33.56 -17.80 -13.81
N SER A 148 32.43 -17.84 -13.12
CA SER A 148 31.09 -17.80 -13.70
C SER A 148 30.14 -16.93 -12.88
N PHE A 149 29.16 -16.34 -13.55
CA PHE A 149 28.13 -15.52 -12.93
C PHE A 149 26.79 -16.25 -12.92
N GLY A 150 26.08 -16.21 -11.80
CA GLY A 150 24.75 -16.80 -11.67
C GLY A 150 23.72 -15.84 -11.09
N VAL A 151 22.45 -16.17 -11.25
CA VAL A 151 21.33 -15.41 -10.66
C VAL A 151 20.35 -16.37 -10.00
N SER A 152 19.65 -15.93 -8.95
CA SER A 152 18.65 -16.74 -8.27
C SER A 152 17.41 -15.93 -7.92
N ASN A 153 16.23 -16.54 -8.02
CA ASN A 153 14.94 -15.95 -7.65
C ASN A 153 14.49 -14.71 -8.46
N TYR A 154 15.02 -14.52 -9.67
CA TYR A 154 14.60 -13.50 -10.62
C TYR A 154 13.48 -13.99 -11.54
N MET A 155 12.56 -13.10 -11.91
CA MET A 155 11.53 -13.40 -12.91
C MET A 155 12.17 -13.58 -14.29
N ALA A 156 11.52 -14.34 -15.19
CA ALA A 156 12.04 -14.61 -16.53
C ALA A 156 12.37 -13.33 -17.33
N TRP A 157 11.55 -12.28 -17.19
CA TRP A 157 11.77 -10.98 -17.83
C TRP A 157 12.94 -10.20 -17.21
N GLU A 158 13.21 -10.36 -15.92
CA GLU A 158 14.37 -9.74 -15.25
C GLU A 158 15.66 -10.40 -15.76
N VAL A 159 15.67 -11.73 -15.86
CA VAL A 159 16.81 -12.48 -16.42
C VAL A 159 17.09 -12.07 -17.86
N ALA A 160 16.05 -11.95 -18.70
CA ALA A 160 16.19 -11.47 -20.06
C ALA A 160 16.80 -10.06 -20.09
N GLN A 161 16.24 -9.12 -19.32
CA GLN A 161 16.76 -7.76 -19.23
C GLN A 161 18.23 -7.72 -18.81
N MET A 162 18.63 -8.51 -17.82
CA MET A 162 20.02 -8.60 -17.37
C MET A 162 20.94 -9.14 -18.48
N CYS A 163 20.51 -10.16 -19.22
CA CYS A 163 21.27 -10.68 -20.35
C CYS A 163 21.45 -9.62 -21.45
N GLU A 164 20.38 -8.93 -21.84
CA GLU A 164 20.43 -7.86 -22.86
C GLU A 164 21.36 -6.70 -22.45
N ILE A 165 21.37 -6.33 -21.16
CA ILE A 165 22.31 -5.34 -20.63
C ILE A 165 23.74 -5.87 -20.78
N CYS A 166 24.02 -7.08 -20.31
CA CYS A 166 25.37 -7.65 -20.42
C CYS A 166 25.84 -7.77 -21.87
N GLU A 167 24.97 -8.15 -22.81
CA GLU A 167 25.32 -8.21 -24.25
C GLU A 167 25.67 -6.84 -24.82
N ARG A 168 24.85 -5.82 -24.52
CA ARG A 168 25.07 -4.44 -24.99
C ARG A 168 26.43 -3.88 -24.52
N HIS A 169 26.82 -4.20 -23.28
CA HIS A 169 28.04 -3.68 -22.68
C HIS A 169 29.24 -4.64 -22.80
N SER A 170 29.07 -5.82 -23.41
CA SER A 170 30.08 -6.88 -23.44
C SER A 170 30.58 -7.25 -22.04
N TRP A 171 29.65 -7.36 -21.09
CA TRP A 171 29.88 -7.83 -19.73
C TRP A 171 29.62 -9.33 -19.60
N ILE A 172 30.15 -9.94 -18.54
CA ILE A 172 29.84 -11.33 -18.21
C ILE A 172 28.32 -11.54 -18.05
N LYS A 173 27.78 -12.53 -18.76
CA LYS A 173 26.37 -12.93 -18.67
C LYS A 173 26.17 -13.96 -17.56
N PRO A 174 24.96 -14.04 -16.97
CA PRO A 174 24.60 -15.20 -16.17
C PRO A 174 24.76 -16.47 -17.00
N THR A 175 25.37 -17.51 -16.44
CA THR A 175 25.52 -18.84 -17.03
C THR A 175 24.72 -19.91 -16.29
N ALA A 176 24.35 -19.64 -15.03
CA ALA A 176 23.40 -20.46 -14.28
C ALA A 176 22.29 -19.63 -13.63
N TYR A 177 21.12 -20.25 -13.52
CA TYR A 177 20.00 -19.77 -12.74
C TYR A 177 19.70 -20.78 -11.64
N GLU A 178 19.70 -20.36 -10.38
CA GLU A 178 19.28 -21.20 -9.26
C GLU A 178 17.83 -20.93 -8.87
N GLY A 179 16.99 -21.95 -8.92
CA GLY A 179 15.54 -21.81 -8.77
C GLY A 179 14.82 -22.97 -8.07
N HIS A 180 13.63 -22.67 -7.57
CA HIS A 180 12.77 -23.64 -6.90
C HIS A 180 12.06 -24.54 -7.92
N TYR A 181 12.32 -25.85 -7.87
CA TYR A 181 11.69 -26.81 -8.78
C TYR A 181 11.62 -28.21 -8.16
N HIS A 182 10.45 -28.86 -8.26
CA HIS A 182 10.23 -30.24 -7.85
C HIS A 182 8.89 -30.74 -8.39
N ALA A 183 8.57 -32.02 -8.17
CA ALA A 183 7.36 -32.66 -8.73
C ALA A 183 6.05 -31.90 -8.44
N LEU A 184 5.95 -31.19 -7.31
CA LEU A 184 4.77 -30.39 -6.91
C LEU A 184 4.85 -28.88 -7.22
N GLN A 185 5.95 -28.37 -7.79
CA GLN A 185 6.13 -26.95 -8.14
C GLN A 185 6.86 -26.84 -9.47
N ARG A 186 6.08 -26.60 -10.52
CA ARG A 186 6.55 -26.64 -11.92
C ARG A 186 6.39 -25.33 -12.69
N ARG A 187 6.02 -24.24 -12.00
CA ARG A 187 5.78 -22.93 -12.63
C ARG A 187 6.96 -22.37 -13.45
N VAL A 188 8.18 -22.82 -13.18
CA VAL A 188 9.37 -22.43 -13.94
C VAL A 188 9.39 -23.01 -15.36
N GLU A 189 8.59 -24.05 -15.64
CA GLU A 189 8.54 -24.70 -16.95
C GLU A 189 7.92 -23.82 -18.05
N ASP A 190 6.96 -22.95 -17.70
CA ASP A 190 6.17 -22.20 -18.69
C ASP A 190 6.94 -21.05 -19.36
N GLU A 191 7.66 -20.26 -18.57
CA GLU A 191 8.32 -19.03 -19.04
C GLU A 191 9.81 -19.01 -18.76
N LEU A 192 10.22 -19.41 -17.56
CA LEU A 192 11.61 -19.30 -17.13
C LEU A 192 12.50 -20.28 -17.90
N PHE A 193 12.14 -21.56 -17.99
CA PHE A 193 12.92 -22.53 -18.76
C PHE A 193 13.13 -22.11 -20.22
N PRO A 194 12.09 -21.72 -20.98
CA PRO A 194 12.27 -21.15 -22.31
C PRO A 194 13.24 -19.96 -22.36
N CYS A 195 13.11 -19.01 -21.43
CA CYS A 195 14.00 -17.84 -21.33
C CYS A 195 15.46 -18.27 -21.09
N LEU A 196 15.70 -19.13 -20.11
CA LEU A 196 17.05 -19.63 -19.81
C LEU A 196 17.66 -20.35 -21.02
N ARG A 197 16.86 -21.11 -21.77
CA ARG A 197 17.37 -21.88 -22.91
C ARG A 197 17.70 -20.97 -24.07
N HIS A 198 16.93 -19.89 -24.25
CA HIS A 198 17.22 -18.84 -25.23
C HIS A 198 18.59 -18.20 -24.99
N TYR A 199 18.92 -17.87 -23.74
CA TYR A 199 20.19 -17.22 -23.39
C TYR A 199 21.35 -18.20 -23.10
N GLY A 200 21.10 -19.52 -23.15
CA GLY A 200 22.11 -20.55 -22.89
C GLY A 200 22.47 -20.70 -21.41
N ILE A 201 21.50 -20.50 -20.51
CA ILE A 201 21.66 -20.54 -19.05
C ILE A 201 21.21 -21.92 -18.53
N SER A 202 22.03 -22.55 -17.69
CA SER A 202 21.70 -23.81 -16.99
C SER A 202 20.79 -23.55 -15.79
N PHE A 203 19.92 -24.50 -15.45
CA PHE A 203 19.05 -24.41 -14.28
C PHE A 203 19.55 -25.30 -13.14
N TYR A 204 19.78 -24.70 -11.98
CA TYR A 204 20.21 -25.37 -10.76
C TYR A 204 19.02 -25.43 -9.80
N VAL A 205 18.57 -26.64 -9.49
CA VAL A 205 17.39 -26.85 -8.64
C VAL A 205 17.76 -26.75 -7.17
N TYR A 206 17.15 -25.83 -6.43
CA TYR A 206 17.15 -25.89 -4.97
C TYR A 206 15.81 -26.43 -4.43
N SER A 207 15.86 -26.96 -3.19
CA SER A 207 14.76 -27.65 -2.53
C SER A 207 14.11 -28.79 -3.34
N PRO A 208 14.90 -29.73 -3.90
CA PRO A 208 14.37 -30.82 -4.73
C PRO A 208 13.36 -31.74 -4.01
N LEU A 209 13.38 -31.75 -2.67
CA LEU A 209 12.46 -32.49 -1.82
C LEU A 209 11.40 -31.60 -1.13
N ALA A 210 11.12 -30.41 -1.66
CA ALA A 210 10.16 -29.45 -1.09
C ALA A 210 10.45 -29.16 0.40
N SER A 211 11.70 -28.83 0.71
CA SER A 211 12.19 -28.62 2.09
C SER A 211 11.96 -29.81 3.04
N GLY A 212 11.99 -31.02 2.48
CA GLY A 212 11.78 -32.28 3.20
C GLY A 212 10.33 -32.77 3.21
N PHE A 213 9.38 -32.02 2.63
CA PHE A 213 7.98 -32.44 2.55
C PHE A 213 7.81 -33.73 1.75
N LEU A 214 8.51 -33.82 0.61
CA LEU A 214 8.55 -35.00 -0.26
C LEU A 214 9.39 -36.15 0.32
N THR A 215 9.57 -36.21 1.64
CA THR A 215 10.04 -37.40 2.35
C THR A 215 8.89 -38.22 2.94
N GLY A 216 7.67 -37.64 2.99
CA GLY A 216 6.49 -38.27 3.58
C GLY A 216 6.43 -38.25 5.10
N ARG A 217 7.41 -37.61 5.77
CA ARG A 217 7.53 -37.57 7.25
C ARG A 217 6.55 -36.64 7.96
N TYR A 218 5.77 -35.85 7.21
CA TYR A 218 4.85 -34.85 7.75
C TYR A 218 3.40 -35.29 7.56
N GLU A 219 2.59 -35.03 8.58
CA GLU A 219 1.15 -35.32 8.62
C GLU A 219 0.33 -34.02 8.74
N ARG A 220 -0.95 -34.07 8.33
CA ARG A 220 -1.83 -32.90 8.17
C ARG A 220 -2.07 -32.13 9.49
N ASP A 221 -1.96 -32.82 10.63
CA ASP A 221 -2.24 -32.27 11.97
C ASP A 221 -1.00 -32.17 12.89
N GLN A 222 0.20 -32.39 12.35
CA GLN A 222 1.42 -32.35 13.16
C GLN A 222 1.89 -30.90 13.38
N SER A 223 2.19 -30.54 14.64
CA SER A 223 2.80 -29.26 14.96
C SER A 223 4.24 -29.20 14.42
N ILE A 224 4.42 -28.58 13.26
CA ILE A 224 5.75 -28.35 12.69
C ILE A 224 6.38 -27.17 13.44
N GLY A 225 7.40 -27.46 14.25
CA GLY A 225 8.10 -26.46 15.09
C GLY A 225 8.92 -25.41 14.35
N ASN A 226 8.91 -25.38 13.01
CA ASN A 226 9.71 -24.45 12.22
C ASN A 226 8.80 -23.58 11.31
N LEU A 227 8.64 -22.32 11.69
CA LEU A 227 7.70 -21.36 11.10
C LEU A 227 7.93 -21.09 9.60
N HIS A 228 9.16 -21.26 9.10
CA HIS A 228 9.51 -21.03 7.69
C HIS A 228 8.95 -22.08 6.74
N LEU A 229 8.74 -23.33 7.20
CA LEU A 229 8.17 -24.41 6.38
C LEU A 229 6.64 -24.25 6.20
N LYS A 230 6.00 -23.59 7.17
CA LYS A 230 4.54 -23.43 7.23
C LYS A 230 3.96 -22.50 6.15
N TYR A 231 4.77 -21.60 5.59
CA TYR A 231 4.33 -20.68 4.53
C TYR A 231 4.28 -21.32 3.13
N ASN A 232 4.96 -22.46 2.92
CA ASN A 232 5.03 -23.13 1.62
C ASN A 232 4.13 -24.36 1.50
N TRP A 233 3.63 -24.91 2.61
CA TRP A 233 2.81 -26.13 2.63
C TRP A 233 1.36 -25.78 2.96
N ASN A 234 0.51 -25.84 1.93
CA ASN A 234 -0.94 -25.69 2.04
C ASN A 234 -1.64 -27.05 1.93
N ASP A 235 -2.96 -27.09 2.06
CA ASP A 235 -3.74 -28.34 1.92
C ASP A 235 -3.46 -29.08 0.61
N GLY A 236 -3.20 -28.36 -0.48
CA GLY A 236 -2.85 -28.98 -1.77
C GLY A 236 -1.56 -29.81 -1.74
N TYR A 237 -0.58 -29.44 -0.92
CA TYR A 237 0.62 -30.27 -0.70
C TYR A 237 0.27 -31.56 0.06
N TYR A 238 -0.61 -31.49 1.05
CA TYR A 238 -1.05 -32.68 1.78
C TYR A 238 -1.92 -33.59 0.92
N ASP A 239 -2.82 -33.02 0.11
CA ASP A 239 -3.62 -33.76 -0.88
C ASP A 239 -2.72 -34.51 -1.87
N ALA A 240 -1.61 -33.87 -2.28
CA ALA A 240 -0.60 -34.50 -3.13
C ALA A 240 0.05 -35.72 -2.44
N LEU A 241 0.35 -35.65 -1.15
CA LEU A 241 0.87 -36.81 -0.41
C LEU A 241 -0.16 -37.94 -0.29
N ASP A 242 -1.44 -37.62 -0.16
CA ASP A 242 -2.50 -38.62 -0.08
C ASP A 242 -2.63 -39.43 -1.40
N ILE A 243 -2.25 -38.83 -2.53
CA ILE A 243 -2.13 -39.50 -3.84
C ILE A 243 -0.82 -40.32 -3.93
N ILE A 244 0.31 -39.75 -3.50
CA ILE A 244 1.63 -40.36 -3.69
C ILE A 244 1.87 -41.53 -2.72
N LYS A 245 1.46 -41.41 -1.45
CA LYS A 245 1.73 -42.39 -0.38
C LYS A 245 1.29 -43.82 -0.73
N PRO A 246 0.04 -44.07 -1.20
CA PRO A 246 -0.40 -45.43 -1.52
C PRO A 246 0.40 -46.07 -2.66
N VAL A 247 0.78 -45.27 -3.67
CA VAL A 247 1.55 -45.74 -4.82
C VAL A 247 3.00 -46.04 -4.42
N ALA A 248 3.60 -45.18 -3.60
CA ALA A 248 4.92 -45.40 -3.04
C ALA A 248 4.98 -46.73 -2.25
N GLN A 249 3.99 -46.98 -1.39
CA GLN A 249 3.87 -48.22 -0.62
C GLN A 249 3.69 -49.45 -1.51
N LYS A 250 2.84 -49.36 -2.53
CA LYS A 250 2.59 -50.47 -3.48
C LYS A 250 3.85 -50.86 -4.25
N LEU A 251 4.68 -49.87 -4.62
CA LEU A 251 5.88 -50.07 -5.43
C LEU A 251 7.16 -50.31 -4.60
N ASP A 252 7.05 -50.36 -3.27
CA ASP A 252 8.20 -50.46 -2.34
C ASP A 252 9.24 -49.36 -2.58
N LEU A 253 8.77 -48.13 -2.82
CA LEU A 253 9.59 -46.95 -3.01
C LEU A 253 9.36 -45.95 -1.87
N THR A 254 10.42 -45.24 -1.46
CA THR A 254 10.24 -44.07 -0.59
C THR A 254 9.75 -42.87 -1.40
N ILE A 255 8.99 -41.96 -0.78
CA ILE A 255 8.54 -40.73 -1.46
C ILE A 255 9.74 -39.86 -1.88
N ALA A 256 10.81 -39.85 -1.06
CA ALA A 256 12.03 -39.14 -1.38
C ALA A 256 12.71 -39.72 -2.63
N GLU A 257 12.82 -41.04 -2.71
CA GLU A 257 13.33 -41.73 -3.88
C GLU A 257 12.50 -41.42 -5.13
N MET A 258 11.16 -41.45 -5.02
CA MET A 258 10.26 -41.07 -6.11
C MET A 258 10.51 -39.63 -6.56
N ALA A 259 10.58 -38.67 -5.64
CA ALA A 259 10.80 -37.26 -6.00
C ALA A 259 12.17 -37.03 -6.66
N LEU A 260 13.25 -37.63 -6.16
CA LEU A 260 14.60 -37.48 -6.70
C LEU A 260 14.75 -38.13 -8.08
N ARG A 261 14.26 -39.36 -8.26
CA ARG A 261 14.29 -40.04 -9.56
C ARG A 261 13.40 -39.33 -10.59
N TRP A 262 12.30 -38.72 -10.15
CA TRP A 262 11.47 -37.88 -11.02
C TRP A 262 12.25 -36.69 -11.56
N LEU A 263 12.99 -35.96 -10.70
CA LEU A 263 13.83 -34.84 -11.14
C LEU A 263 14.85 -35.26 -12.21
N VAL A 264 15.52 -36.40 -12.03
CA VAL A 264 16.60 -36.84 -12.93
C VAL A 264 16.13 -37.38 -14.28
N HIS A 265 14.94 -37.99 -14.32
CA HIS A 265 14.49 -38.77 -15.49
C HIS A 265 13.19 -38.28 -16.13
N HIS A 266 12.35 -37.56 -15.39
CA HIS A 266 10.96 -37.26 -15.79
C HIS A 266 10.61 -35.77 -15.74
N SER A 267 11.53 -34.93 -15.27
CA SER A 267 11.36 -33.48 -15.21
C SER A 267 11.83 -32.81 -16.51
N ALA A 268 11.65 -31.50 -16.61
CA ALA A 268 12.13 -30.72 -17.74
C ALA A 268 13.63 -30.36 -17.68
N LEU A 269 14.38 -30.86 -16.68
CA LEU A 269 15.84 -30.71 -16.62
C LEU A 269 16.54 -31.48 -17.75
N LYS A 270 17.64 -30.90 -18.25
CA LYS A 270 18.45 -31.43 -19.36
C LYS A 270 19.92 -31.45 -18.97
N ARG A 271 20.51 -32.65 -18.92
CA ARG A 271 21.90 -32.88 -18.51
C ARG A 271 22.88 -32.24 -19.51
N GLU A 272 22.51 -32.29 -20.78
CA GLU A 272 23.22 -31.69 -21.90
C GLU A 272 23.25 -30.16 -21.87
N LEU A 273 22.34 -29.52 -21.12
CA LEU A 273 22.29 -28.06 -20.92
C LEU A 273 23.00 -27.63 -19.63
N GLY A 274 23.68 -28.55 -18.94
CA GLY A 274 24.40 -28.26 -17.70
C GLY A 274 23.51 -28.11 -16.47
N ASP A 275 22.24 -28.50 -16.55
CA ASP A 275 21.33 -28.45 -15.41
C ASP A 275 21.84 -29.29 -14.24
N ALA A 276 21.53 -28.84 -13.03
CA ALA A 276 22.04 -29.43 -11.81
C ALA A 276 20.96 -29.53 -10.71
N ILE A 277 21.18 -30.45 -9.77
CA ILE A 277 20.34 -30.61 -8.58
C ILE A 277 21.17 -30.31 -7.34
N ILE A 278 20.75 -29.33 -6.53
CA ILE A 278 21.37 -28.97 -5.27
C ILE A 278 20.74 -29.82 -4.15
N LEU A 279 21.52 -30.72 -3.57
CA LEU A 279 21.10 -31.55 -2.44
C LEU A 279 21.54 -30.95 -1.11
N GLY A 280 20.59 -30.74 -0.21
CA GLY A 280 20.91 -30.35 1.17
C GLY A 280 21.48 -31.53 1.97
N ALA A 281 22.57 -31.30 2.67
CA ALA A 281 23.24 -32.31 3.51
C ALA A 281 22.97 -32.07 5.01
N GLY A 282 21.73 -32.32 5.45
CA GLY A 282 21.34 -32.16 6.86
C GLY A 282 21.81 -33.30 7.78
N SER A 283 22.14 -34.46 7.23
CA SER A 283 22.81 -35.56 7.92
C SER A 283 23.54 -36.43 6.89
N LEU A 284 24.61 -37.10 7.31
CA LEU A 284 25.40 -37.98 6.45
C LEU A 284 24.55 -39.11 5.84
N GLY A 285 23.75 -39.79 6.66
CA GLY A 285 22.91 -40.90 6.20
C GLY A 285 21.83 -40.47 5.21
N ASN A 286 21.25 -39.27 5.37
CA ASN A 286 20.28 -38.76 4.39
C ASN A 286 20.96 -38.39 3.08
N LEU A 287 22.17 -37.82 3.13
CA LEU A 287 22.93 -37.49 1.93
C LEU A 287 23.27 -38.76 1.13
N GLU A 288 23.84 -39.78 1.76
CA GLU A 288 24.21 -41.04 1.08
C GLU A 288 23.00 -41.73 0.45
N ARG A 289 21.86 -41.77 1.16
CA ARG A 289 20.62 -42.33 0.63
C ARG A 289 20.13 -41.55 -0.59
N ASN A 290 20.07 -40.21 -0.50
CA ASN A 290 19.61 -39.37 -1.60
C ASN A 290 20.53 -39.46 -2.83
N LEU A 291 21.85 -39.52 -2.62
CA LEU A 291 22.83 -39.72 -3.70
C LEU A 291 22.62 -41.07 -4.38
N THR A 292 22.43 -42.13 -3.60
CA THR A 292 22.12 -43.46 -4.12
C THR A 292 20.81 -43.46 -4.91
N ASP A 293 19.77 -42.76 -4.44
CA ASP A 293 18.48 -42.69 -5.12
C ASP A 293 18.56 -41.96 -6.47
N LEU A 294 19.38 -40.91 -6.58
CA LEU A 294 19.62 -40.18 -7.83
C LEU A 294 20.37 -40.99 -8.89
N GLU A 295 21.16 -41.99 -8.46
CA GLU A 295 21.89 -42.89 -9.36
C GLU A 295 20.99 -44.00 -9.94
N LYS A 296 19.81 -44.23 -9.36
CA LYS A 296 18.86 -45.24 -9.83
C LYS A 296 18.23 -44.85 -11.16
N GLY A 297 17.70 -45.85 -11.87
CA GLY A 297 17.03 -45.69 -13.15
C GLY A 297 15.67 -44.97 -13.07
N PRO A 298 14.99 -44.80 -14.23
CA PRO A 298 13.69 -44.14 -14.30
C PRO A 298 12.63 -44.83 -13.42
N LEU A 299 11.64 -44.06 -12.96
CA LEU A 299 10.50 -44.57 -12.20
C LEU A 299 9.54 -45.42 -13.05
N PRO A 300 8.83 -46.39 -12.44
CA PRO A 300 7.67 -47.03 -13.06
C PRO A 300 6.59 -46.00 -13.46
N GLU A 301 5.84 -46.28 -14.52
CA GLU A 301 4.82 -45.37 -15.06
C GLU A 301 3.75 -44.99 -14.02
N GLU A 302 3.36 -45.94 -13.16
CA GLU A 302 2.41 -45.69 -12.06
C GLU A 302 2.91 -44.63 -11.07
N ALA A 303 4.21 -44.64 -10.75
CA ALA A 303 4.83 -43.62 -9.90
C ALA A 303 4.90 -42.25 -10.59
N VAL A 304 5.19 -42.22 -11.89
CA VAL A 304 5.22 -40.97 -12.68
C VAL A 304 3.83 -40.36 -12.75
N LYS A 305 2.81 -41.17 -13.04
CA LYS A 305 1.41 -40.75 -13.10
C LYS A 305 0.95 -40.20 -11.74
N ALA A 306 1.26 -40.88 -10.63
CA ALA A 306 0.91 -40.40 -9.30
C ALA A 306 1.52 -39.02 -8.99
N LEU A 307 2.79 -38.80 -9.35
CA LEU A 307 3.45 -37.48 -9.19
C LEU A 307 2.90 -36.42 -10.14
N GLY A 308 2.40 -36.82 -11.31
CA GLY A 308 1.68 -35.96 -12.24
C GLY A 308 0.32 -35.52 -11.70
N ASP A 309 -0.51 -36.49 -11.29
CA ASP A 309 -1.85 -36.29 -10.73
C ASP A 309 -1.80 -35.49 -9.41
N ALA A 310 -0.74 -35.66 -8.63
CA ALA A 310 -0.50 -34.96 -7.38
C ALA A 310 -0.03 -33.49 -7.55
N CYS A 311 0.40 -33.09 -8.76
CA CYS A 311 0.77 -31.70 -9.01
C CYS A 311 -0.51 -30.83 -9.00
N PRO A 312 -0.64 -29.83 -8.09
CA PRO A 312 -1.86 -29.03 -7.99
C PRO A 312 -2.25 -28.43 -9.34
N ALA A 313 -3.51 -28.59 -9.74
CA ALA A 313 -4.03 -28.17 -11.05
C ALA A 313 -3.72 -26.69 -11.32
N GLY A 314 -2.67 -26.52 -12.11
CA GLY A 314 -2.04 -25.26 -12.45
C GLY A 314 -0.77 -25.63 -13.20
N VAL A 315 -0.97 -26.00 -14.48
CA VAL A 315 0.01 -26.29 -15.55
C VAL A 315 -0.10 -27.72 -16.09
N SER A 316 -1.00 -27.87 -17.06
CA SER A 316 -0.79 -28.68 -18.27
C SER A 316 -1.78 -28.18 -19.34
N ILE A 317 -1.36 -27.22 -20.17
CA ILE A 317 -2.12 -26.79 -21.37
C ILE A 317 -1.82 -27.74 -22.56
N THR A 318 -1.17 -28.89 -22.33
CA THR A 318 -0.84 -29.80 -23.43
C THR A 318 -1.97 -30.74 -23.84
N GLU A 319 -3.12 -30.74 -23.16
CA GLU A 319 -4.27 -31.61 -23.52
C GLU A 319 -5.55 -30.86 -23.93
N ALA A 320 -5.51 -29.54 -24.12
CA ALA A 320 -6.67 -28.76 -24.60
C ALA A 320 -6.38 -28.00 -25.90
N VAL A 321 -6.02 -28.70 -26.98
CA VAL A 321 -6.03 -28.13 -28.34
C VAL A 321 -6.72 -29.12 -29.29
N PRO A 322 -8.01 -28.89 -29.59
CA PRO A 322 -8.35 -28.65 -30.99
C PRO A 322 -9.53 -27.69 -31.20
N VAL A 323 -9.53 -26.49 -30.59
CA VAL A 323 -10.57 -25.47 -30.88
C VAL A 323 -10.02 -24.06 -31.18
N LEU A 324 -8.75 -23.75 -30.89
CA LEU A 324 -8.20 -22.38 -31.08
C LEU A 324 -7.15 -22.24 -32.20
N GLY A 325 -6.97 -23.25 -33.05
CA GLY A 325 -5.98 -23.22 -34.15
C GLY A 325 -6.32 -22.24 -35.27
N GLY A 326 -7.61 -21.95 -35.50
CA GLY A 326 -8.06 -21.03 -36.55
C GLY A 326 -7.77 -19.56 -36.23
N ASP A 327 -8.01 -19.16 -34.99
CA ASP A 327 -7.93 -17.74 -34.58
C ASP A 327 -6.48 -17.28 -34.41
N ILE A 328 -5.59 -18.18 -33.94
CA ILE A 328 -4.15 -17.88 -33.77
C ILE A 328 -3.46 -17.74 -35.13
N ALA A 329 -3.84 -18.53 -36.14
CA ALA A 329 -3.30 -18.41 -37.50
C ALA A 329 -3.76 -17.10 -38.17
N SER A 330 -5.03 -16.70 -37.96
CA SER A 330 -5.57 -15.43 -38.43
C SER A 330 -4.88 -14.24 -37.77
N LEU A 331 -4.69 -14.28 -36.45
CA LEU A 331 -3.97 -13.24 -35.69
C LEU A 331 -2.49 -13.15 -36.09
N ARG A 332 -1.80 -14.27 -36.32
CA ARG A 332 -0.42 -14.24 -36.85
C ARG A 332 -0.34 -13.62 -38.24
N GLY A 333 -1.32 -13.91 -39.11
CA GLY A 333 -1.42 -13.29 -40.43
C GLY A 333 -1.62 -11.78 -40.35
N GLN A 334 -2.47 -11.31 -39.44
CA GLN A 334 -2.69 -9.88 -39.21
C GLN A 334 -1.44 -9.18 -38.66
N VAL A 335 -0.74 -9.79 -37.70
CA VAL A 335 0.50 -9.24 -37.13
C VAL A 335 1.63 -9.19 -38.17
N GLN A 336 1.77 -10.20 -39.03
CA GLN A 336 2.73 -10.18 -40.13
C GLN A 336 2.39 -9.11 -41.17
N SER A 337 1.10 -8.94 -41.51
CA SER A 337 0.64 -7.87 -42.39
C SER A 337 0.94 -6.49 -41.81
N LEU A 338 0.72 -6.29 -40.50
CA LEU A 338 1.03 -5.04 -39.81
C LEU A 338 2.54 -4.76 -39.78
N GLY A 339 3.35 -5.80 -39.53
CA GLY A 339 4.81 -5.70 -39.56
C GLY A 339 5.36 -5.33 -40.94
N ALA A 340 4.78 -5.89 -42.01
CA ALA A 340 5.15 -5.54 -43.38
C ALA A 340 4.77 -4.08 -43.73
N GLN A 341 3.61 -3.61 -43.26
CA GLN A 341 3.18 -2.21 -43.43
C GLN A 341 4.08 -1.24 -42.65
N LEU A 342 4.48 -1.59 -41.42
CA LEU A 342 5.38 -0.78 -40.60
C LEU A 342 6.77 -0.66 -41.23
N LYS A 343 7.29 -1.76 -41.80
CA LYS A 343 8.58 -1.78 -42.50
C LYS A 343 8.55 -0.90 -43.76
N GLY A 344 7.47 -0.96 -44.54
CA GLY A 344 7.29 -0.08 -45.70
C GLY A 344 7.09 1.40 -45.35
N LEU A 345 6.60 1.72 -44.14
CA LEU A 345 6.53 3.09 -43.62
C LEU A 345 7.88 3.59 -43.13
N SER A 346 8.67 2.74 -42.47
CA SER A 346 10.05 3.03 -42.05
C SER A 346 10.95 3.34 -43.24
N GLU A 347 10.90 2.52 -44.29
CA GLU A 347 11.71 2.72 -45.50
C GLU A 347 11.32 4.03 -46.24
N LYS A 348 10.04 4.41 -46.19
CA LYS A 348 9.58 5.71 -46.74
C LYS A 348 10.02 6.89 -45.88
N LEU A 349 10.16 6.70 -44.57
CA LEU A 349 10.65 7.73 -43.64
C LEU A 349 12.15 7.99 -43.87
N ASP A 350 12.95 6.94 -44.08
CA ASP A 350 14.39 7.06 -44.37
C ASP A 350 14.68 7.75 -45.70
N ILE A 351 13.83 7.54 -46.72
CA ILE A 351 13.92 8.24 -48.00
C ILE A 351 13.58 9.74 -47.83
N LEU A 352 12.63 10.09 -46.96
CA LEU A 352 12.25 11.48 -46.67
C LEU A 352 13.35 12.23 -45.90
N VAL A 353 14.00 11.56 -44.95
CA VAL A 353 15.08 12.11 -44.12
C VAL A 353 16.36 12.34 -44.94
N SER A 354 16.64 11.50 -45.93
CA SER A 354 17.81 11.66 -46.80
C SER A 354 17.68 12.81 -47.82
N THR A 355 16.46 13.23 -48.19
CA THR A 355 16.22 14.39 -49.08
C THR A 355 16.37 15.77 -48.41
N LEU A 356 16.46 15.86 -47.08
CA LEU A 356 16.57 17.13 -46.35
C LEU A 356 17.95 17.29 -45.71
N SER A 357 18.98 17.41 -46.54
CA SER A 357 20.34 17.73 -46.09
C SER A 357 20.69 19.19 -46.41
N LEU A 358 20.70 20.06 -45.40
CA LEU A 358 21.47 21.32 -45.42
C LEU A 358 22.42 21.35 -44.20
N PRO A 359 23.65 21.88 -44.36
CA PRO A 359 24.70 21.67 -43.37
C PRO A 359 24.67 22.76 -42.29
N VAL A 360 24.64 22.34 -41.02
CA VAL A 360 24.89 23.24 -39.88
C VAL A 360 26.17 22.79 -39.18
N LYS A 361 27.18 23.67 -39.23
CA LYS A 361 28.46 23.55 -38.52
C LYS A 361 28.24 23.69 -37.02
N TRP A 362 28.83 22.79 -36.24
CA TRP A 362 29.00 22.94 -34.79
C TRP A 362 30.35 23.60 -34.49
N PRO A 363 30.43 24.62 -33.61
CA PRO A 363 31.70 25.06 -33.05
C PRO A 363 32.12 24.14 -31.90
N SER A 364 33.42 23.87 -31.90
CA SER A 364 34.19 23.10 -30.92
C SER A 364 34.42 23.82 -29.60
N GLN A 365 34.51 23.00 -28.53
CA GLN A 365 35.29 23.15 -27.30
C GLN A 365 35.48 24.54 -26.68
N HIS A 366 34.85 24.73 -25.52
CA HIS A 366 35.44 25.50 -24.43
C HIS A 366 35.28 24.76 -23.10
N ASP A 367 36.42 24.36 -22.53
CA ASP A 367 36.60 24.11 -21.10
C ASP A 367 36.40 25.42 -20.33
N TYR A 368 35.66 25.39 -19.21
CA TYR A 368 36.00 26.14 -17.98
C TYR A 368 35.21 25.62 -16.77
N SER A 369 35.96 25.05 -15.83
CA SER A 369 35.89 25.17 -14.36
C SER A 369 34.54 25.22 -13.62
N ALA A 370 34.43 24.26 -12.69
CA ALA A 370 33.84 24.35 -11.35
C ALA A 370 32.97 25.59 -11.01
N ARG A 371 31.65 25.37 -10.94
CA ARG A 371 30.78 26.03 -9.97
C ARG A 371 29.84 25.01 -9.32
N THR A 372 29.86 25.07 -8.00
CA THR A 372 29.07 24.31 -7.04
C THR A 372 27.58 24.66 -7.08
N SER A 373 26.78 23.70 -6.62
CA SER A 373 25.34 23.74 -6.33
C SER A 373 24.39 23.58 -7.52
N SER A 374 23.94 22.33 -7.74
CA SER A 374 22.54 22.09 -8.09
C SER A 374 22.07 20.85 -7.33
N ARG A 375 20.98 21.02 -6.57
CA ARG A 375 20.28 19.94 -5.87
C ARG A 375 19.81 18.93 -6.92
N GLN A 376 20.27 17.69 -6.82
CA GLN A 376 19.66 16.58 -7.55
C GLN A 376 18.24 16.40 -7.00
N HIS A 377 17.24 16.61 -7.85
CA HIS A 377 15.85 16.29 -7.56
C HIS A 377 15.72 14.76 -7.60
N GLU A 378 15.49 14.12 -6.44
CA GLU A 378 14.97 12.75 -6.41
C GLU A 378 13.66 12.68 -7.23
N PRO A 379 13.43 11.62 -8.02
CA PRO A 379 12.14 11.42 -8.67
C PRO A 379 11.05 11.23 -7.59
N GLN A 380 10.06 12.11 -7.57
CA GLN A 380 8.91 12.00 -6.68
C GLN A 380 8.10 10.75 -7.04
N GLN A 381 7.74 9.94 -6.04
CA GLN A 381 6.85 8.78 -6.23
C GLN A 381 5.54 9.22 -6.90
N PRO A 382 5.08 8.54 -7.97
CA PRO A 382 3.81 8.88 -8.60
C PRO A 382 2.66 8.58 -7.64
N LEU A 383 2.00 9.62 -7.12
CA LEU A 383 0.81 9.50 -6.29
C LEU A 383 -0.40 9.33 -7.20
N PHE A 384 -0.91 8.10 -7.35
CA PHE A 384 -2.17 7.86 -8.06
C PHE A 384 -3.34 8.54 -7.33
N VAL A 385 -4.14 9.30 -8.06
CA VAL A 385 -5.36 9.96 -7.56
C VAL A 385 -6.57 9.38 -8.31
N GLY A 386 -7.29 8.48 -7.66
CA GLY A 386 -8.48 7.85 -8.24
C GLY A 386 -9.70 8.78 -8.31
N HIS A 387 -10.65 8.48 -9.19
CA HIS A 387 -11.82 9.32 -9.48
C HIS A 387 -12.74 9.59 -8.29
N THR A 388 -12.82 8.67 -7.33
CA THR A 388 -13.67 8.86 -6.14
C THR A 388 -13.01 9.77 -5.11
N ARG A 389 -11.70 9.99 -5.18
CA ARG A 389 -10.97 10.86 -4.24
C ARG A 389 -11.28 12.33 -4.52
N SER A 390 -11.53 13.11 -3.47
CA SER A 390 -11.80 14.56 -3.62
C SER A 390 -10.64 15.34 -4.24
N ALA A 391 -9.40 14.84 -4.13
CA ALA A 391 -8.23 15.40 -4.80
C ALA A 391 -8.39 15.43 -6.33
N PHE A 392 -9.06 14.44 -6.93
CA PHE A 392 -9.37 14.44 -8.36
C PHE A 392 -10.17 15.68 -8.76
N SER A 393 -11.24 15.98 -8.03
CA SER A 393 -12.09 17.16 -8.27
C SER A 393 -11.31 18.47 -8.13
N ILE A 394 -10.40 18.54 -7.16
CA ILE A 394 -9.55 19.70 -6.93
C ILE A 394 -8.54 19.89 -8.07
N ASP A 395 -7.92 18.81 -8.55
CA ASP A 395 -6.95 18.89 -9.64
C ASP A 395 -7.63 19.24 -10.97
N VAL A 396 -8.83 18.72 -11.23
CA VAL A 396 -9.65 19.17 -12.37
C VAL A 396 -9.97 20.66 -12.28
N ALA A 397 -10.34 21.16 -11.09
CA ALA A 397 -10.59 22.59 -10.89
C ALA A 397 -9.33 23.42 -11.20
N LYS A 398 -8.14 22.99 -10.75
CA LYS A 398 -6.86 23.65 -11.09
C LYS A 398 -6.59 23.67 -12.59
N THR A 399 -6.88 22.58 -13.30
CA THR A 399 -6.71 22.51 -14.75
C THR A 399 -7.68 23.46 -15.47
N SER A 400 -8.95 23.50 -15.07
CA SER A 400 -9.93 24.46 -15.62
C SER A 400 -9.50 25.90 -15.39
N LEU A 401 -8.98 26.22 -14.21
CA LEU A 401 -8.42 27.54 -13.89
C LEU A 401 -7.22 27.85 -14.79
N SER A 402 -6.32 26.88 -15.03
CA SER A 402 -5.18 27.03 -15.93
C SER A 402 -5.59 27.32 -17.37
N GLN A 403 -6.63 26.64 -17.86
CA GLN A 403 -7.21 26.88 -19.18
C GLN A 403 -7.85 28.28 -19.32
N MET A 404 -8.28 28.90 -18.22
CA MET A 404 -8.76 30.28 -18.17
C MET A 404 -7.63 31.33 -18.15
N GLY A 405 -6.37 30.93 -18.37
CA GLY A 405 -5.23 31.85 -18.48
C GLY A 405 -4.65 32.30 -17.13
N ILE A 406 -4.80 31.45 -16.10
CA ILE A 406 -4.28 31.64 -14.75
C ILE A 406 -3.09 30.71 -14.55
N SER A 407 -1.90 31.26 -14.27
CA SER A 407 -0.70 30.43 -14.14
C SER A 407 -0.75 29.56 -12.85
N PRO A 408 -0.64 28.22 -12.96
CA PRO A 408 -0.50 27.36 -11.79
C PRO A 408 0.81 27.57 -11.02
N ALA A 409 1.80 28.28 -11.58
CA ALA A 409 3.07 28.56 -10.90
C ALA A 409 2.91 29.47 -9.66
N ALA A 410 1.85 30.28 -9.59
CA ALA A 410 1.50 31.04 -8.38
C ALA A 410 0.92 30.13 -7.27
N ILE A 411 0.49 28.91 -7.61
CA ILE A 411 -0.06 27.91 -6.71
C ILE A 411 1.08 27.07 -6.13
N ASP A 412 2.06 26.65 -6.94
CA ASP A 412 3.18 25.79 -6.51
C ASP A 412 4.18 26.44 -5.54
N THR A 413 4.26 27.78 -5.53
CA THR A 413 5.06 28.52 -4.54
C THR A 413 4.39 28.59 -3.16
N ALA A 414 3.09 28.32 -3.07
CA ALA A 414 2.34 28.22 -1.81
C ALA A 414 1.94 26.76 -1.45
N SER A 415 1.84 25.87 -2.45
CA SER A 415 1.82 24.42 -2.28
C SER A 415 3.22 23.87 -2.52
N GLY A 416 4.11 24.11 -1.55
CA GLY A 416 5.38 23.39 -1.54
C GLY A 416 5.10 21.89 -1.64
N SER A 417 5.57 21.28 -2.73
CA SER A 417 5.99 19.87 -2.79
C SER A 417 6.65 19.52 -1.46
N PRO A 418 6.43 18.32 -0.87
CA PRO A 418 7.05 17.96 0.38
C PRO A 418 8.56 17.75 0.15
N SER A 419 9.32 18.84 0.11
CA SER A 419 10.77 18.80 0.36
C SER A 419 10.99 18.55 1.85
N PRO A 420 12.01 17.74 2.20
CA PRO A 420 12.16 17.08 3.49
C PRO A 420 12.51 18.11 4.56
N ALA A 421 11.51 18.58 5.30
CA ALA A 421 11.75 19.13 6.62
C ALA A 421 11.73 17.96 7.62
N PRO A 422 12.78 17.75 8.42
CA PRO A 422 12.75 16.78 9.49
C PRO A 422 11.61 17.14 10.44
N SER A 423 10.87 16.14 10.93
CA SER A 423 10.00 16.36 12.09
C SER A 423 10.83 17.03 13.20
N PRO A 424 10.36 18.14 13.79
CA PRO A 424 10.92 18.60 15.05
C PRO A 424 10.64 17.50 16.06
N ARG A 425 11.70 16.82 16.51
CA ARG A 425 11.72 16.29 17.88
C ARG A 425 11.63 17.52 18.78
N GLU A 426 10.43 17.83 19.26
CA GLU A 426 10.32 18.66 20.46
C GLU A 426 10.79 17.79 21.64
N LEU A 427 12.10 17.88 21.87
CA LEU A 427 12.68 17.92 23.19
C LEU A 427 12.01 19.06 23.96
N SER A 428 11.20 18.76 24.97
CA SER A 428 10.99 19.70 26.06
C SER A 428 12.21 19.63 27.00
N PRO A 429 12.63 20.75 27.59
CA PRO A 429 13.89 20.85 28.31
C PRO A 429 13.75 20.30 29.74
N GLU A 430 14.57 19.33 30.10
CA GLU A 430 14.85 18.99 31.50
C GLU A 430 15.99 19.91 32.01
N PRO A 431 15.85 20.53 33.19
CA PRO A 431 16.90 21.36 33.78
C PRO A 431 18.07 20.46 34.19
N GLY A 432 19.30 20.92 33.91
CA GLY A 432 20.51 20.11 34.06
C GLY A 432 20.75 19.66 35.49
N LEU A 433 21.20 18.41 35.64
CA LEU A 433 22.07 17.95 36.72
C LEU A 433 22.80 16.66 36.30
N ASP A 434 24.12 16.80 36.29
CA ASP A 434 25.18 15.82 36.49
C ASP A 434 25.27 14.54 35.64
N ARG A 435 26.22 14.61 34.69
CA ARG A 435 27.08 13.49 34.30
C ARG A 435 27.83 12.96 35.53
N ASN A 436 27.35 11.87 36.10
CA ASN A 436 28.14 10.70 36.51
C ASN A 436 27.25 9.78 37.38
N LEU A 437 27.44 8.47 37.19
CA LEU A 437 27.21 7.35 38.11
C LEU A 437 26.16 6.30 37.68
N VAL A 438 26.74 5.11 37.44
CA VAL A 438 26.24 3.78 37.83
C VAL A 438 25.29 3.07 36.86
N THR A 439 25.89 2.06 36.21
CA THR A 439 25.25 0.80 35.82
C THR A 439 24.34 0.27 36.93
N GLU A 440 23.02 0.27 36.72
CA GLU A 440 22.09 -0.58 37.47
C GLU A 440 21.37 -1.58 36.54
N PRO A 441 21.04 -2.78 37.03
CA PRO A 441 20.41 -3.83 36.25
C PRO A 441 18.93 -3.51 35.98
N LEU A 442 18.47 -3.76 34.76
CA LEU A 442 17.07 -3.63 34.36
C LEU A 442 16.15 -4.48 35.27
N SER A 443 15.33 -3.80 36.06
CA SER A 443 14.10 -4.33 36.68
C SER A 443 13.06 -4.67 35.59
N PRO A 444 12.18 -5.67 35.77
CA PRO A 444 11.18 -6.03 34.76
C PRO A 444 10.15 -4.91 34.63
N VAL A 445 10.13 -4.23 33.47
CA VAL A 445 9.19 -3.14 33.20
C VAL A 445 7.76 -3.69 33.23
N ALA A 446 6.94 -3.19 34.15
CA ALA A 446 5.53 -3.53 34.24
C ALA A 446 4.78 -3.12 32.95
N ASP A 447 3.83 -3.96 32.51
CA ASP A 447 3.02 -3.72 31.32
C ASP A 447 2.31 -2.36 31.39
N PRO A 448 2.34 -1.52 30.34
CA PRO A 448 1.66 -0.22 30.31
C PRO A 448 0.16 -0.30 30.64
N LEU A 449 -0.50 -1.42 30.34
CA LEU A 449 -1.91 -1.63 30.64
C LEU A 449 -2.17 -1.71 32.16
N LEU A 450 -1.19 -2.15 32.94
CA LEU A 450 -1.26 -2.20 34.42
C LEU A 450 -1.08 -0.82 35.07
N THR A 451 -0.65 0.19 34.31
CA THR A 451 -0.55 1.56 34.80
C THR A 451 -1.90 2.30 34.78
N ILE A 452 -2.91 1.72 34.13
CA ILE A 452 -4.26 2.28 33.98
C ILE A 452 -5.19 1.59 34.99
N PRO A 453 -5.93 2.33 35.85
CA PRO A 453 -6.86 1.71 36.78
C PRO A 453 -8.00 1.01 36.03
N LEU A 454 -8.49 -0.12 36.56
CA LEU A 454 -9.54 -0.91 35.91
C LEU A 454 -10.81 -0.09 35.59
N THR A 455 -11.17 0.86 36.47
CA THR A 455 -12.29 1.79 36.24
C THR A 455 -12.11 2.63 34.98
N GLU A 456 -10.88 3.07 34.73
CA GLU A 456 -10.54 3.85 33.54
C GLU A 456 -10.48 2.96 32.30
N ILE A 457 -9.98 1.73 32.42
CA ILE A 457 -10.02 0.75 31.32
C ILE A 457 -11.47 0.49 30.88
N CYS A 458 -12.39 0.25 31.84
CA CYS A 458 -13.80 0.05 31.53
C CYS A 458 -14.42 1.27 30.82
N ARG A 459 -14.10 2.50 31.30
CA ARG A 459 -14.56 3.75 30.67
C ARG A 459 -14.02 3.89 29.24
N LEU A 460 -12.75 3.59 29.01
CA LEU A 460 -12.12 3.62 27.68
C LEU A 460 -12.71 2.56 26.75
N ILE A 461 -13.09 1.38 27.26
CA ILE A 461 -13.82 0.39 26.46
C ILE A 461 -15.21 0.93 26.07
N THR A 462 -15.92 1.66 26.94
CA THR A 462 -17.16 2.33 26.55
C THR A 462 -16.94 3.34 25.42
N VAL A 463 -15.84 4.10 25.45
CA VAL A 463 -15.48 5.00 24.34
C VAL A 463 -15.20 4.21 23.06
N PHE A 464 -14.47 3.10 23.15
CA PHE A 464 -14.23 2.21 22.01
C PHE A 464 -15.54 1.65 21.43
N HIS A 465 -16.48 1.26 22.30
CA HIS A 465 -17.81 0.81 21.90
C HIS A 465 -18.55 1.87 21.08
N GLU A 466 -18.67 3.08 21.63
CA GLU A 466 -19.36 4.21 20.99
C GLU A 466 -18.72 4.60 19.65
N GLU A 467 -17.39 4.54 19.59
CA GLU A 467 -16.63 5.12 18.49
C GLU A 467 -16.33 4.14 17.36
N ILE A 468 -16.12 2.85 17.67
CA ILE A 468 -15.65 1.84 16.72
C ILE A 468 -16.63 0.67 16.63
N GLU A 469 -16.93 0.00 17.75
CA GLU A 469 -17.72 -1.25 17.74
C GLU A 469 -19.14 -1.03 17.21
N ALA A 470 -19.80 0.06 17.59
CA ALA A 470 -21.14 0.38 17.11
C ALA A 470 -21.22 0.51 15.56
N LEU A 471 -20.11 0.84 14.90
CA LEU A 471 -20.02 0.87 13.44
C LEU A 471 -19.57 -0.47 12.87
N TYR A 472 -18.60 -1.12 13.53
CA TYR A 472 -17.97 -2.36 13.11
C TYR A 472 -17.94 -3.33 14.31
N PRO A 473 -19.00 -4.12 14.52
CA PRO A 473 -19.14 -4.99 15.69
C PRO A 473 -18.29 -6.27 15.59
N PHE A 474 -16.98 -6.16 15.36
CA PHE A 474 -16.09 -7.33 15.23
C PHE A 474 -15.65 -7.91 16.59
N VAL A 475 -15.82 -7.16 17.68
CA VAL A 475 -15.60 -7.57 19.08
C VAL A 475 -16.83 -7.16 19.90
N ASN A 476 -17.08 -7.80 21.05
CA ASN A 476 -18.12 -7.42 22.00
C ASN A 476 -17.47 -6.70 23.20
N SER A 477 -17.87 -5.45 23.48
CA SER A 477 -17.28 -4.68 24.59
C SER A 477 -17.63 -5.22 25.99
N ASP A 478 -18.79 -5.83 26.18
CA ASP A 478 -19.15 -6.45 27.47
C ASP A 478 -18.22 -7.62 27.78
N ASP A 479 -17.89 -8.43 26.76
CA ASP A 479 -16.89 -9.50 26.86
C ASP A 479 -15.50 -8.93 27.19
N LEU A 480 -15.11 -7.80 26.59
CA LEU A 480 -13.84 -7.14 26.88
C LEU A 480 -13.80 -6.59 28.32
N ILE A 481 -14.88 -6.01 28.82
CA ILE A 481 -14.98 -5.50 30.19
C ILE A 481 -14.90 -6.66 31.20
N ALA A 482 -15.62 -7.75 30.94
CA ALA A 482 -15.59 -8.95 31.77
C ALA A 482 -14.17 -9.55 31.78
N MET A 483 -13.54 -9.67 30.62
CA MET A 483 -12.17 -10.18 30.47
C MET A 483 -11.15 -9.28 31.16
N ALA A 484 -11.23 -7.95 30.99
CA ALA A 484 -10.37 -7.00 31.68
C ALA A 484 -10.49 -7.13 33.20
N SER A 485 -11.71 -7.30 33.70
CA SER A 485 -11.99 -7.44 35.15
C SER A 485 -11.41 -8.73 35.75
N VAL A 486 -11.40 -9.84 34.99
CA VAL A 486 -10.81 -11.11 35.41
C VAL A 486 -9.29 -11.04 35.36
N LYS A 487 -8.74 -10.67 34.19
CA LYS A 487 -7.31 -10.67 33.95
C LYS A 487 -6.58 -9.68 34.85
N MET A 488 -7.08 -8.45 34.99
CA MET A 488 -6.44 -7.44 35.87
C MET A 488 -6.39 -7.87 37.34
N LYS A 489 -7.37 -8.65 37.82
CA LYS A 489 -7.37 -9.20 39.19
C LYS A 489 -6.39 -10.36 39.35
N GLU A 490 -6.21 -11.19 38.34
CA GLU A 490 -5.23 -12.29 38.35
C GLU A 490 -3.79 -11.74 38.42
N PHE A 491 -3.50 -10.64 37.73
CA PHE A 491 -2.16 -10.02 37.73
C PHE A 491 -1.88 -9.11 38.93
N ALA A 492 -2.92 -8.64 39.63
CA ALA A 492 -2.78 -7.83 40.85
C ALA A 492 -2.54 -8.67 42.13
N ARG A 493 -2.62 -10.01 42.07
CA ARG A 493 -2.30 -10.87 43.22
C ARG A 493 -0.78 -10.91 43.44
N PRO A 494 -0.29 -10.65 44.67
CA PRO A 494 1.11 -10.89 45.02
C PRO A 494 1.46 -12.36 44.74
N MET A 495 2.58 -12.64 44.06
CA MET A 495 3.09 -13.99 43.89
C MET A 495 3.39 -14.58 45.29
N GLU A 496 2.51 -15.44 45.81
CA GLU A 496 2.84 -16.27 46.97
C GLU A 496 3.92 -17.27 46.56
N ILE A 497 5.05 -17.21 47.27
CA ILE A 497 6.17 -18.13 47.10
C ILE A 497 5.76 -19.47 47.72
N THR A 498 5.25 -20.39 46.91
CA THR A 498 5.20 -21.81 47.26
C THR A 498 5.64 -22.68 46.06
N ASP A 499 6.58 -23.57 46.36
CA ASP A 499 7.13 -24.69 45.60
C ASP A 499 7.86 -24.48 44.27
N SER A 500 9.16 -24.77 44.35
CA SER A 500 10.10 -25.02 43.27
C SER A 500 9.67 -26.24 42.45
N ASN A 501 8.93 -26.02 41.35
CA ASN A 501 9.08 -26.75 40.06
C ASN A 501 8.09 -26.35 38.95
N SER A 502 7.42 -25.20 39.03
CA SER A 502 6.57 -24.69 37.95
C SER A 502 6.73 -23.18 37.80
N ARG A 503 7.84 -22.74 37.20
CA ARG A 503 8.05 -21.32 36.88
C ARG A 503 7.82 -21.06 35.39
N THR A 504 6.57 -20.76 35.04
CA THR A 504 6.26 -19.95 33.85
C THR A 504 5.74 -18.62 34.35
N ALA A 505 6.59 -17.59 34.31
CA ALA A 505 6.10 -16.22 34.27
C ALA A 505 5.14 -16.14 33.06
N CYS A 506 3.85 -15.97 33.30
CA CYS A 506 2.88 -15.83 32.23
C CYS A 506 3.19 -14.50 31.52
N ASP A 507 3.84 -14.57 30.36
CA ASP A 507 4.16 -13.38 29.57
C ASP A 507 2.86 -12.79 29.02
N MET A 508 2.44 -11.66 29.60
CA MET A 508 1.26 -10.89 29.19
C MET A 508 1.28 -10.52 27.69
N SER A 509 2.47 -10.51 27.08
CA SER A 509 2.65 -10.18 25.66
C SER A 509 2.05 -11.24 24.72
N GLU A 510 1.98 -12.51 25.15
CA GLU A 510 1.57 -13.61 24.27
C GLU A 510 0.05 -13.87 24.23
N ASP A 511 -0.71 -13.41 25.22
CA ASP A 511 -2.16 -13.61 25.32
C ASP A 511 -2.93 -12.81 24.25
N LYS A 512 -3.75 -13.49 23.43
CA LYS A 512 -4.52 -12.86 22.34
C LYS A 512 -5.58 -11.90 22.86
N ASP A 513 -6.22 -12.21 23.98
CA ASP A 513 -7.33 -11.41 24.51
C ASP A 513 -6.80 -10.11 25.11
N ILE A 514 -5.65 -10.17 25.79
CA ILE A 514 -4.96 -8.96 26.27
C ILE A 514 -4.49 -8.09 25.11
N ASN A 515 -4.05 -8.68 23.99
CA ASN A 515 -3.68 -7.91 22.81
C ASN A 515 -4.89 -7.18 22.19
N ILE A 516 -6.07 -7.82 22.14
CA ILE A 516 -7.31 -7.14 21.71
C ILE A 516 -7.65 -5.98 22.66
N LEU A 517 -7.51 -6.21 23.98
CA LEU A 517 -7.73 -5.17 24.99
C LEU A 517 -6.77 -3.99 24.84
N ARG A 518 -5.47 -4.23 24.62
CA ARG A 518 -4.47 -3.18 24.37
C ARG A 518 -4.85 -2.33 23.16
N VAL A 519 -5.26 -2.96 22.06
CA VAL A 519 -5.68 -2.25 20.85
C VAL A 519 -6.95 -1.43 21.09
N ALA A 520 -7.96 -1.99 21.75
CA ALA A 520 -9.20 -1.28 22.06
C ALA A 520 -8.94 -0.03 22.93
N VAL A 521 -8.16 -0.18 23.99
CA VAL A 521 -7.76 0.91 24.90
C VAL A 521 -6.91 1.94 24.16
N ALA A 522 -5.93 1.52 23.36
CA ALA A 522 -5.10 2.45 22.59
C ALA A 522 -5.94 3.29 21.60
N ILE A 523 -6.92 2.68 20.92
CA ILE A 523 -7.82 3.41 20.02
C ILE A 523 -8.66 4.43 20.79
N ALA A 524 -9.24 4.04 21.93
CA ALA A 524 -10.03 4.95 22.77
C ALA A 524 -9.19 6.16 23.25
N VAL A 525 -7.97 5.90 23.73
CA VAL A 525 -7.03 6.94 24.16
C VAL A 525 -6.70 7.90 23.02
N VAL A 526 -6.45 7.40 21.80
CA VAL A 526 -6.17 8.25 20.63
C VAL A 526 -7.38 9.13 20.26
N ILE A 527 -8.59 8.59 20.36
CA ILE A 527 -9.81 9.33 20.04
C ILE A 527 -10.05 10.47 21.04
N GLU A 528 -9.88 10.20 22.33
CA GLU A 528 -10.05 11.23 23.36
C GLU A 528 -8.94 12.28 23.36
N ALA A 529 -7.69 11.85 23.18
CA ALA A 529 -6.54 12.75 23.09
C ALA A 529 -6.46 13.50 21.75
N LYS A 530 -7.35 13.21 20.80
CA LYS A 530 -7.39 13.80 19.44
C LYS A 530 -6.07 13.61 18.67
N GLY A 531 -5.36 12.51 18.92
CA GLY A 531 -4.05 12.23 18.35
C GLY A 531 -3.28 11.12 19.05
N GLN A 532 -2.14 10.74 18.47
CA GLN A 532 -1.24 9.75 19.07
C GLN A 532 -0.53 10.34 20.30
N ASN A 533 -0.44 9.55 21.37
CA ASN A 533 0.28 9.90 22.59
C ASN A 533 1.20 8.76 23.05
N SER A 534 2.11 9.06 23.98
CA SER A 534 3.14 8.10 24.42
C SER A 534 2.57 6.81 25.02
N LEU A 535 1.40 6.88 25.67
CA LEU A 535 0.69 5.71 26.21
C LEU A 535 0.15 4.82 25.08
N SER A 536 -0.55 5.40 24.10
CA SER A 536 -1.09 4.67 22.95
C SER A 536 0.00 4.00 22.11
N SER A 537 1.14 4.68 21.90
CA SER A 537 2.30 4.11 21.22
C SER A 537 2.85 2.91 21.99
N LYS A 538 3.10 3.03 23.29
CA LYS A 538 3.60 1.93 24.13
C LYS A 538 2.65 0.73 24.15
N LEU A 539 1.34 0.96 24.21
CA LEU A 539 0.33 -0.10 24.17
C LEU A 539 0.36 -0.86 22.83
N ILE A 540 0.52 -0.14 21.72
CA ILE A 540 0.57 -0.75 20.37
C ILE A 540 1.91 -1.42 20.10
N ASP A 541 3.05 -0.84 20.49
CA ASP A 541 4.40 -1.40 20.27
C ASP A 541 4.52 -2.82 20.85
N LEU A 542 3.84 -3.10 21.96
CA LEU A 542 3.79 -4.44 22.57
C LEU A 542 2.95 -5.44 21.76
N THR A 543 1.94 -4.96 21.03
CA THR A 543 1.13 -5.78 20.11
C THR A 543 1.78 -5.92 18.72
N ASP A 544 2.70 -5.02 18.39
CA ASP A 544 3.20 -4.82 17.03
C ASP A 544 4.04 -5.99 16.53
N LYS A 545 4.67 -6.79 17.41
CA LYS A 545 5.39 -8.02 17.00
C LYS A 545 4.50 -9.03 16.25
N LYS A 546 3.18 -9.06 16.50
CA LYS A 546 2.20 -9.92 15.82
C LYS A 546 1.43 -9.18 14.73
N ALA A 547 1.12 -7.89 14.92
CA ALA A 547 0.50 -7.07 13.87
C ALA A 547 1.44 -6.87 12.66
N ALA A 548 2.74 -6.64 12.92
CA ALA A 548 3.80 -6.57 11.91
C ALA A 548 4.01 -7.88 11.13
N GLN A 549 3.67 -9.04 11.72
CA GLN A 549 3.67 -10.33 11.00
C GLN A 549 2.57 -10.39 9.93
N VAL A 550 1.44 -9.71 10.14
CA VAL A 550 0.32 -9.63 9.18
C VAL A 550 0.53 -8.53 8.12
N THR A 551 1.21 -7.44 8.49
CA THR A 551 1.46 -6.32 7.56
C THR A 551 2.68 -6.49 6.67
N ARG A 552 3.61 -7.45 6.93
CA ARG A 552 4.85 -7.73 6.16
C ARG A 552 4.97 -6.92 4.86
N SER A 553 5.36 -5.68 5.04
CA SER A 553 5.62 -4.72 3.99
C SER A 553 6.99 -4.15 4.27
N SER A 554 7.98 -4.73 3.62
CA SER A 554 9.26 -4.10 3.38
C SER A 554 9.07 -2.71 2.75
N ASP A 555 9.85 -1.74 3.21
CA ASP A 555 10.42 -0.65 2.41
C ASP A 555 9.48 0.24 1.59
N VAL A 556 8.35 0.66 2.12
CA VAL A 556 7.72 1.89 1.62
C VAL A 556 7.49 2.80 2.81
N ASP A 557 8.27 3.87 2.89
CA ASP A 557 8.07 5.00 3.79
C ASP A 557 6.74 5.69 3.39
N LEU A 558 5.63 5.05 3.69
CA LEU A 558 4.29 5.56 3.44
C LEU A 558 4.04 6.66 4.47
N ARG A 559 4.36 7.88 4.06
CA ARG A 559 4.12 9.11 4.83
C ARG A 559 2.62 9.37 5.10
N ASP A 560 1.70 8.57 4.53
CA ASP A 560 0.25 8.73 4.65
C ASP A 560 -0.46 7.49 5.23
N LEU A 561 -0.99 7.65 6.45
CA LEU A 561 -1.69 6.64 7.25
C LEU A 561 -2.91 6.01 6.54
N GLN A 562 -3.51 6.69 5.56
CA GLN A 562 -4.67 6.16 4.82
C GLN A 562 -4.30 4.99 3.89
N TRP A 563 -3.12 5.04 3.28
CA TRP A 563 -2.63 3.97 2.40
C TRP A 563 -2.27 2.71 3.19
N LEU A 564 -1.70 2.90 4.38
CA LEU A 564 -1.44 1.80 5.31
C LEU A 564 -2.75 1.12 5.73
N ALA A 565 -3.78 1.89 6.06
CA ALA A 565 -5.09 1.35 6.42
C ALA A 565 -5.72 0.52 5.29
N TRP A 566 -5.66 1.01 4.05
CA TRP A 566 -6.13 0.28 2.87
C TRP A 566 -5.39 -1.05 2.65
N ARG A 567 -4.06 -1.04 2.77
CA ARG A 567 -3.26 -2.26 2.62
C ARG A 567 -3.59 -3.28 3.70
N THR A 568 -3.72 -2.83 4.95
CA THR A 568 -4.04 -3.69 6.09
C THR A 568 -5.42 -4.32 5.92
N ILE A 569 -6.44 -3.56 5.50
CA ILE A 569 -7.76 -4.14 5.26
C ILE A 569 -7.75 -5.09 4.05
N GLY A 570 -6.95 -4.81 3.02
CA GLY A 570 -6.76 -5.72 1.90
C GLY A 570 -6.14 -7.06 2.31
N ASN A 571 -5.20 -7.06 3.26
CA ASN A 571 -4.66 -8.29 3.84
C ASN A 571 -5.72 -9.04 4.66
N ALA A 572 -6.49 -8.34 5.50
CA ALA A 572 -7.59 -8.95 6.25
C ALA A 572 -8.64 -9.56 5.32
N ALA A 573 -8.99 -8.90 4.22
CA ALA A 573 -9.88 -9.43 3.18
C ALA A 573 -9.35 -10.73 2.57
N ARG A 574 -8.05 -10.82 2.23
CA ARG A 574 -7.46 -12.07 1.73
C ARG A 574 -7.53 -13.18 2.77
N MET A 575 -7.27 -12.88 4.05
CA MET A 575 -7.39 -13.86 5.13
C MET A 575 -8.82 -14.39 5.27
N THR A 576 -9.84 -13.53 5.18
CA THR A 576 -11.24 -13.99 5.25
C THR A 576 -11.64 -14.82 4.02
N LEU A 577 -11.05 -14.54 2.85
CA LEU A 577 -11.21 -15.38 1.65
C LEU A 577 -10.54 -16.75 1.84
N GLU A 578 -9.30 -16.80 2.33
CA GLU A 578 -8.56 -18.03 2.62
C GLU A 578 -9.28 -18.92 3.64
N MET A 579 -9.89 -18.31 4.65
CA MET A 579 -10.73 -19.01 5.64
C MET A 579 -12.09 -19.47 5.07
N GLY A 580 -12.42 -19.12 3.83
CA GLY A 580 -13.68 -19.48 3.19
C GLY A 580 -14.91 -18.72 3.71
N LEU A 581 -14.73 -17.63 4.47
CA LEU A 581 -15.85 -16.92 5.12
C LEU A 581 -16.81 -16.25 4.13
N HIS A 582 -16.40 -16.10 2.87
CA HIS A 582 -17.21 -15.58 1.77
C HIS A 582 -18.22 -16.59 1.20
N ARG A 583 -18.16 -17.86 1.64
CA ARG A 583 -19.04 -18.94 1.16
C ARG A 583 -19.90 -19.50 2.29
N ARG A 584 -21.21 -19.61 2.07
CA ARG A 584 -22.15 -20.13 3.07
C ARG A 584 -21.74 -21.53 3.52
N ARG A 585 -21.41 -22.41 2.57
CA ARG A 585 -21.02 -23.80 2.87
C ARG A 585 -19.81 -23.88 3.80
N SER A 586 -18.73 -23.17 3.48
CA SER A 586 -17.50 -23.16 4.29
C SER A 586 -17.75 -22.58 5.69
N LEU A 587 -18.59 -21.55 5.81
CA LEU A 587 -19.01 -20.99 7.10
C LEU A 587 -19.75 -22.04 7.95
N MET A 588 -20.72 -22.76 7.37
CA MET A 588 -21.51 -23.77 8.08
C MET A 588 -20.69 -25.04 8.41
N ASP A 589 -19.76 -25.41 7.53
CA ASP A 589 -18.93 -26.61 7.69
C ASP A 589 -17.84 -26.40 8.75
N ASN A 590 -17.21 -25.23 8.82
CA ASN A 590 -16.09 -24.96 9.74
C ASN A 590 -16.52 -24.45 11.12
N TYR A 591 -17.68 -23.79 11.23
CA TYR A 591 -18.18 -23.25 12.50
C TYR A 591 -19.45 -23.99 12.90
N LYS A 592 -19.40 -24.74 14.01
CA LYS A 592 -20.49 -25.66 14.39
C LYS A 592 -21.52 -25.04 15.33
N SER A 593 -21.13 -24.07 16.15
CA SER A 593 -22.08 -23.38 17.02
C SER A 593 -22.70 -22.17 16.32
N PRO A 594 -23.99 -21.86 16.56
CA PRO A 594 -24.65 -20.66 16.01
C PRO A 594 -23.88 -19.37 16.32
N ASP A 595 -23.41 -19.22 17.56
CA ASP A 595 -22.66 -18.03 18.00
C ASP A 595 -21.33 -17.86 17.24
N GLN A 596 -20.64 -18.97 16.93
CA GLN A 596 -19.41 -18.93 16.15
C GLN A 596 -19.68 -18.57 14.68
N GLN A 597 -20.75 -19.12 14.10
CA GLN A 597 -21.18 -18.80 12.74
C GLN A 597 -21.56 -17.33 12.60
N GLU A 598 -22.33 -16.81 13.56
CA GLU A 598 -22.75 -15.41 13.60
C GLU A 598 -21.53 -14.48 13.76
N LYS A 599 -20.62 -14.78 14.70
CA LYS A 599 -19.38 -14.01 14.90
C LYS A 599 -18.49 -14.02 13.64
N ALA A 600 -18.31 -15.17 13.00
CA ALA A 600 -17.51 -15.30 11.79
C ALA A 600 -18.14 -14.53 10.60
N SER A 601 -19.46 -14.62 10.43
CA SER A 601 -20.21 -13.82 9.45
C SER A 601 -20.04 -12.32 9.71
N ARG A 602 -20.21 -11.89 10.97
CA ARG A 602 -20.07 -10.48 11.38
C ARG A 602 -18.67 -9.93 11.11
N ILE A 603 -17.62 -10.72 11.38
CA ILE A 603 -16.24 -10.37 11.05
C ILE A 603 -16.07 -10.18 9.54
N PHE A 604 -16.57 -11.11 8.73
CA PHE A 604 -16.50 -11.00 7.27
C PHE A 604 -17.17 -9.72 6.76
N TRP A 605 -18.39 -9.42 7.21
CA TRP A 605 -19.12 -8.23 6.79
C TRP A 605 -18.51 -6.92 7.31
N CYS A 606 -17.87 -6.93 8.49
CA CYS A 606 -17.05 -5.79 8.94
C CYS A 606 -15.85 -5.55 8.03
N VAL A 607 -15.14 -6.61 7.62
CA VAL A 607 -14.02 -6.52 6.68
C VAL A 607 -14.49 -6.00 5.32
N TYR A 608 -15.64 -6.50 4.82
CA TYR A 608 -16.29 -6.01 3.62
C TYR A 608 -16.59 -4.50 3.69
N ALA A 609 -17.25 -4.05 4.75
CA ALA A 609 -17.58 -2.64 4.91
C ALA A 609 -16.34 -1.74 5.00
N LEU A 610 -15.27 -2.20 5.64
CA LEU A 610 -14.00 -1.48 5.75
C LEU A 610 -13.22 -1.46 4.43
N ASP A 611 -13.22 -2.54 3.64
CA ASP A 611 -12.63 -2.57 2.29
C ASP A 611 -13.36 -1.55 1.41
N ARG A 612 -14.69 -1.54 1.42
CA ARG A 612 -15.49 -0.54 0.69
C ARG A 612 -15.16 0.87 1.13
N ARG A 613 -15.05 1.14 2.44
CA ARG A 613 -14.67 2.46 2.96
C ARG A 613 -13.31 2.92 2.46
N TRP A 614 -12.27 2.11 2.62
CA TRP A 614 -10.90 2.53 2.32
C TRP A 614 -10.64 2.57 0.82
N SER A 615 -10.95 1.49 0.10
CA SER A 615 -10.74 1.37 -1.35
C SER A 615 -11.52 2.46 -2.10
N PHE A 616 -12.81 2.61 -1.82
CA PHE A 616 -13.63 3.65 -2.44
C PHE A 616 -13.19 5.06 -1.99
N GLY A 617 -12.78 5.21 -0.73
CA GLY A 617 -12.36 6.49 -0.16
C GLY A 617 -11.13 7.11 -0.79
N ILE A 618 -10.13 6.27 -1.05
CA ILE A 618 -8.85 6.69 -1.63
C ILE A 618 -8.82 6.55 -3.16
N GLY A 619 -9.80 5.85 -3.73
CA GLY A 619 -9.93 5.60 -5.16
C GLY A 619 -9.03 4.48 -5.67
N LEU A 620 -8.90 3.41 -4.90
CA LEU A 620 -8.18 2.19 -5.28
C LEU A 620 -9.14 1.01 -5.46
N PRO A 621 -8.73 -0.05 -6.18
CA PRO A 621 -9.54 -1.25 -6.36
C PRO A 621 -9.90 -1.92 -5.03
N PHE A 622 -11.08 -2.53 -5.00
CA PHE A 622 -11.56 -3.35 -3.89
C PHE A 622 -10.75 -4.64 -3.77
N ALA A 623 -10.50 -5.07 -2.52
CA ALA A 623 -9.91 -6.38 -2.26
C ALA A 623 -10.94 -7.52 -2.39
N LEU A 624 -12.20 -7.25 -2.04
CA LEU A 624 -13.31 -8.20 -2.18
C LEU A 624 -14.16 -7.83 -3.39
N ASN A 625 -14.36 -8.76 -4.33
CA ASN A 625 -15.28 -8.57 -5.45
C ASN A 625 -16.65 -9.16 -5.09
N ASP A 626 -17.74 -8.41 -5.33
CA ASP A 626 -19.11 -8.86 -5.02
C ASP A 626 -19.48 -10.16 -5.76
N ARG A 627 -18.86 -10.42 -6.92
CA ARG A 627 -19.09 -11.65 -7.70
C ARG A 627 -18.55 -12.91 -7.04
N ASP A 628 -17.56 -12.75 -6.17
CA ASP A 628 -16.92 -13.88 -5.48
C ASP A 628 -17.62 -14.22 -4.16
N ILE A 629 -18.57 -13.38 -3.71
CA ILE A 629 -19.30 -13.57 -2.45
C ILE A 629 -20.58 -14.37 -2.72
N ASP A 630 -20.79 -15.42 -1.93
CA ASP A 630 -21.99 -16.25 -2.02
C ASP A 630 -23.26 -15.41 -1.77
N PRO A 631 -24.21 -15.36 -2.73
CA PRO A 631 -25.46 -14.62 -2.55
C PRO A 631 -26.31 -15.08 -1.38
N GLU A 632 -26.15 -16.33 -0.93
CA GLU A 632 -26.87 -16.92 0.20
C GLU A 632 -26.09 -16.83 1.52
N LEU A 633 -24.97 -16.10 1.55
CA LEU A 633 -24.20 -15.88 2.77
C LEU A 633 -25.09 -15.19 3.83
N PRO A 634 -25.15 -15.71 5.08
CA PRO A 634 -25.98 -15.10 6.11
C PRO A 634 -25.56 -13.66 6.40
N GLU A 635 -26.51 -12.73 6.31
CA GLU A 635 -26.32 -11.35 6.73
C GLU A 635 -26.51 -11.20 8.25
N PRO A 636 -25.91 -10.17 8.89
CA PRO A 636 -26.08 -9.93 10.32
C PRO A 636 -27.55 -9.71 10.73
N GLY A 637 -27.89 -10.17 11.94
CA GLY A 637 -29.21 -10.03 12.56
C GLY A 637 -29.65 -8.59 12.77
N ASP A 638 -30.91 -8.39 13.18
CA ASP A 638 -31.49 -7.05 13.36
C ASP A 638 -30.77 -6.23 14.44
N GLU A 639 -30.10 -6.89 15.40
CA GLU A 639 -29.25 -6.22 16.39
C GLU A 639 -28.09 -5.44 15.75
N PHE A 640 -27.66 -5.81 14.53
CA PHE A 640 -26.60 -5.15 13.76
C PHE A 640 -27.15 -4.43 12.53
N ALA A 641 -28.36 -3.86 12.63
CA ALA A 641 -29.04 -3.16 11.54
C ALA A 641 -28.16 -2.11 10.81
N HIS A 642 -27.29 -1.40 11.53
CA HIS A 642 -26.36 -0.46 10.91
C HIS A 642 -25.35 -1.15 9.99
N LEU A 643 -24.77 -2.28 10.39
CA LEU A 643 -23.84 -3.04 9.55
C LEU A 643 -24.53 -3.56 8.28
N ARG A 644 -25.80 -4.00 8.39
CA ARG A 644 -26.61 -4.39 7.22
C ARG A 644 -26.80 -3.22 6.25
N CYS A 645 -27.06 -2.02 6.78
CA CYS A 645 -27.12 -0.81 5.95
C CYS A 645 -25.79 -0.55 5.23
N LEU A 646 -24.64 -0.77 5.89
CA LEU A 646 -23.31 -0.66 5.27
C LEU A 646 -23.07 -1.68 4.15
N MET A 647 -23.67 -2.88 4.24
CA MET A 647 -23.57 -3.88 3.18
C MET A 647 -24.32 -3.41 1.92
N GLY A 648 -25.55 -2.91 2.09
CA GLY A 648 -26.32 -2.30 1.00
C GLY A 648 -25.55 -1.13 0.36
N TRP A 649 -25.00 -0.24 1.20
CA TRP A 649 -24.12 0.84 0.74
C TRP A 649 -22.88 0.32 -0.01
N GLY A 650 -22.22 -0.71 0.51
CA GLY A 650 -21.04 -1.30 -0.11
C GLY A 650 -21.31 -1.88 -1.51
N ARG A 651 -22.47 -2.53 -1.70
CA ARG A 651 -22.90 -3.03 -3.02
C ARG A 651 -23.18 -1.86 -3.99
N LEU A 652 -23.70 -0.74 -3.49
CA LEU A 652 -23.86 0.48 -4.29
C LEU A 652 -22.50 1.08 -4.66
N CYS A 653 -21.51 1.08 -3.76
CA CYS A 653 -20.13 1.50 -4.10
C CYS A 653 -19.58 0.69 -5.27
N SER A 654 -19.77 -0.62 -5.31
CA SER A 654 -19.34 -1.46 -6.44
C SER A 654 -20.01 -1.03 -7.75
N LYS A 655 -21.33 -0.82 -7.75
CA LYS A 655 -22.08 -0.38 -8.95
C LYS A 655 -21.66 1.01 -9.43
N VAL A 656 -21.45 1.95 -8.50
CA VAL A 656 -20.97 3.30 -8.83
C VAL A 656 -19.53 3.23 -9.36
N TRP A 657 -18.67 2.40 -8.76
CA TRP A 657 -17.30 2.21 -9.21
C TRP A 657 -17.23 1.70 -10.65
N GLU A 658 -18.06 0.71 -11.00
CA GLU A 658 -18.15 0.17 -12.37
C GLU A 658 -18.69 1.20 -13.38
N ALA A 659 -19.54 2.14 -12.94
CA ALA A 659 -20.13 3.17 -13.80
C ALA A 659 -19.22 4.39 -14.01
N LEU A 660 -18.22 4.60 -13.15
CA LEU A 660 -17.30 5.72 -13.29
C LEU A 660 -16.36 5.49 -14.49
N PRO A 661 -16.11 6.51 -15.33
CA PRO A 661 -15.20 6.37 -16.46
C PRO A 661 -13.79 5.90 -16.03
N PRO A 662 -13.19 4.94 -16.74
CA PRO A 662 -11.82 4.50 -16.47
C PRO A 662 -10.81 5.64 -16.62
N TYR A 663 -9.68 5.52 -15.93
CA TYR A 663 -8.61 6.53 -16.03
C TYR A 663 -8.06 6.59 -17.47
N GLY A 664 -7.98 7.78 -18.04
CA GLY A 664 -7.58 7.99 -19.43
C GLY A 664 -8.69 7.74 -20.47
N SER A 665 -9.93 7.50 -20.04
CA SER A 665 -11.09 7.45 -20.94
C SER A 665 -11.29 8.81 -21.64
N PRO A 666 -11.58 8.83 -22.95
CA PRO A 666 -11.92 10.07 -23.66
C PRO A 666 -13.26 10.67 -23.19
N THR A 667 -14.10 9.87 -22.54
CA THR A 667 -15.39 10.29 -21.99
C THR A 667 -15.28 10.49 -20.48
N THR A 668 -15.69 11.66 -19.99
CA THR A 668 -15.68 12.02 -18.57
C THR A 668 -17.06 11.99 -17.92
N THR A 669 -18.08 11.55 -18.65
CA THR A 669 -19.49 11.51 -18.24
C THR A 669 -19.99 10.08 -18.05
N ILE A 670 -21.04 9.95 -17.24
CA ILE A 670 -21.79 8.69 -17.07
C ILE A 670 -23.04 8.77 -17.98
N PRO A 671 -23.41 7.70 -18.71
CA PRO A 671 -24.65 7.66 -19.48
C PRO A 671 -25.89 8.04 -18.65
N VAL A 672 -26.81 8.81 -19.25
CA VAL A 672 -27.97 9.40 -18.53
C VAL A 672 -28.89 8.35 -17.92
N ASP A 673 -29.14 7.26 -18.63
CA ASP A 673 -29.89 6.09 -18.18
C ASP A 673 -29.22 5.43 -16.97
N GLN A 674 -27.89 5.30 -17.01
CA GLN A 674 -27.13 4.74 -15.90
C GLN A 674 -27.11 5.69 -14.68
N VAL A 675 -27.03 7.01 -14.90
CA VAL A 675 -27.16 8.02 -13.83
C VAL A 675 -28.50 7.91 -13.12
N GLN A 676 -29.60 7.85 -13.88
CA GLN A 676 -30.95 7.72 -13.33
C GLN A 676 -31.13 6.41 -12.58
N TYR A 677 -30.63 5.30 -13.14
CA TYR A 677 -30.67 3.99 -12.49
C TYR A 677 -29.91 4.00 -11.16
N LEU A 678 -28.70 4.57 -11.12
CA LEU A 678 -27.90 4.66 -9.91
C LEU A 678 -28.54 5.58 -8.86
N ASP A 679 -29.05 6.76 -9.24
CA ASP A 679 -29.75 7.66 -8.30
C ASP A 679 -31.00 6.98 -7.72
N PHE A 680 -31.76 6.24 -8.54
CA PHE A 680 -32.89 5.43 -8.08
C PHE A 680 -32.45 4.39 -7.04
N LEU A 681 -31.40 3.62 -7.32
CA LEU A 681 -30.88 2.62 -6.39
C LEU A 681 -30.40 3.24 -5.07
N ILE A 682 -29.72 4.39 -5.13
CA ILE A 682 -29.22 5.07 -3.94
C ILE A 682 -30.38 5.62 -3.09
N ARG A 683 -31.40 6.22 -3.71
CA ARG A 683 -32.60 6.69 -3.00
C ARG A 683 -33.38 5.53 -2.38
N ASN A 684 -33.60 4.46 -3.13
CA ASN A 684 -34.26 3.26 -2.61
C ASN A 684 -33.50 2.66 -1.41
N TRP A 685 -32.16 2.69 -1.45
CA TRP A 685 -31.37 2.31 -0.28
C TRP A 685 -31.57 3.25 0.90
N LEU A 686 -31.55 4.58 0.71
CA LEU A 686 -31.84 5.55 1.77
C LEU A 686 -33.22 5.33 2.39
N ASP A 687 -34.23 5.09 1.56
CA ASP A 687 -35.61 4.82 1.99
C ASP A 687 -35.74 3.47 2.74
N SER A 688 -34.89 2.49 2.40
CA SER A 688 -34.85 1.18 3.06
C SER A 688 -34.17 1.18 4.44
N ILE A 689 -33.47 2.26 4.81
CA ILE A 689 -32.84 2.35 6.13
C ILE A 689 -33.93 2.27 7.21
N PRO A 690 -33.77 1.47 8.28
CA PRO A 690 -34.75 1.38 9.35
C PRO A 690 -35.04 2.74 9.99
N ALA A 691 -36.30 3.00 10.37
CA ALA A 691 -36.74 4.31 10.86
C ALA A 691 -35.90 4.88 12.03
N HIS A 692 -35.38 4.02 12.90
CA HIS A 692 -34.52 4.42 14.02
C HIS A 692 -33.08 4.79 13.63
N LEU A 693 -32.64 4.41 12.42
CA LEU A 693 -31.35 4.74 11.81
C LEU A 693 -31.47 5.77 10.68
N GLN A 694 -32.67 6.16 10.29
CA GLN A 694 -32.88 7.24 9.32
C GLN A 694 -32.44 8.58 9.90
N PHE A 695 -31.85 9.42 9.06
CA PHE A 695 -31.46 10.77 9.46
C PHE A 695 -32.60 11.74 9.21
N ASN A 696 -33.05 12.40 10.27
CA ASN A 696 -34.08 13.43 10.18
C ASN A 696 -33.42 14.80 10.08
N HIS A 697 -33.58 15.45 8.92
CA HIS A 697 -32.89 16.70 8.64
C HIS A 697 -33.37 17.83 9.59
N PRO A 698 -32.45 18.59 10.24
CA PRO A 698 -32.79 19.63 11.23
C PRO A 698 -33.76 20.70 10.71
N ARG A 699 -33.68 21.05 9.42
CA ARG A 699 -34.52 22.05 8.75
C ARG A 699 -36.03 21.81 8.89
N PHE A 700 -36.46 20.57 9.09
CA PHE A 700 -37.88 20.28 9.21
C PHE A 700 -38.39 20.30 10.65
N GLY A 701 -37.54 20.59 11.64
CA GLY A 701 -37.91 20.53 13.06
C GLY A 701 -38.26 19.10 13.53
N LEU A 702 -38.01 18.09 12.69
CA LEU A 702 -38.30 16.67 12.94
C LEU A 702 -37.14 15.94 13.62
N ALA A 703 -36.02 16.62 13.88
CA ALA A 703 -34.87 16.03 14.55
C ALA A 703 -35.19 15.76 16.04
N PRO A 704 -35.08 14.50 16.51
CA PRO A 704 -35.33 14.19 17.92
C PRO A 704 -34.29 14.90 18.81
N GLN A 705 -34.75 15.74 19.76
CA GLN A 705 -33.84 16.52 20.62
C GLN A 705 -33.06 15.66 21.62
N ASN A 706 -33.56 14.46 21.96
CA ASN A 706 -32.97 13.54 22.95
C ASN A 706 -32.54 12.18 22.32
N GLN A 707 -31.94 12.18 21.13
CA GLN A 707 -31.41 10.95 20.55
C GLN A 707 -30.07 10.57 21.21
N PRO A 708 -29.84 9.28 21.55
CA PRO A 708 -28.53 8.81 22.00
C PRO A 708 -27.42 9.19 21.03
N ARG A 709 -26.28 9.61 21.57
CA ARG A 709 -25.11 10.08 20.80
C ARG A 709 -24.69 9.10 19.68
N ILE A 710 -24.63 7.81 20.00
CA ILE A 710 -24.30 6.74 19.05
C ILE A 710 -25.28 6.75 17.88
N LEU A 711 -26.59 6.68 18.15
CA LEU A 711 -27.62 6.64 17.11
C LEU A 711 -27.56 7.89 16.23
N ARG A 712 -27.42 9.07 16.84
CA ARG A 712 -27.29 10.33 16.10
C ARG A 712 -26.11 10.29 15.12
N ARG A 713 -24.98 9.74 15.54
CA ARG A 713 -23.78 9.56 14.71
C ARG A 713 -24.02 8.55 13.58
N LEU A 714 -24.62 7.39 13.87
CA LEU A 714 -24.91 6.35 12.88
C LEU A 714 -25.86 6.86 11.79
N CYS A 715 -26.95 7.54 12.18
CA CYS A 715 -27.90 8.18 11.27
C CYS A 715 -27.19 9.16 10.32
N ALA A 716 -26.40 10.07 10.88
CA ALA A 716 -25.69 11.07 10.08
C ALA A 716 -24.68 10.43 9.10
N LEU A 717 -23.95 9.40 9.53
CA LEU A 717 -22.99 8.72 8.67
C LEU A 717 -23.66 7.98 7.51
N LEU A 718 -24.80 7.31 7.74
CA LEU A 718 -25.55 6.65 6.66
C LEU A 718 -26.08 7.67 5.66
N TYR A 719 -26.64 8.77 6.14
CA TYR A 719 -27.15 9.84 5.29
C TYR A 719 -26.05 10.51 4.45
N LEU A 720 -24.94 10.91 5.08
CA LEU A 720 -23.80 11.50 4.39
C LEU A 720 -23.18 10.54 3.35
N ARG A 721 -23.19 9.23 3.60
CA ARG A 721 -22.77 8.21 2.63
C ARG A 721 -23.67 8.16 1.39
N GLY A 722 -24.98 8.26 1.58
CA GLY A 722 -25.93 8.36 0.47
C GLY A 722 -25.69 9.61 -0.36
N ASN A 723 -25.62 10.78 0.30
CA ASN A 723 -25.29 12.04 -0.36
C ASN A 723 -23.96 11.97 -1.11
N TYR A 724 -22.93 11.35 -0.52
CA TYR A 724 -21.64 11.19 -1.17
C TYR A 724 -21.70 10.36 -2.46
N LEU A 725 -22.42 9.22 -2.46
CA LEU A 725 -22.61 8.43 -3.68
C LEU A 725 -23.33 9.24 -4.77
N ARG A 726 -24.37 9.99 -4.40
CA ARG A 726 -25.11 10.84 -5.35
C ARG A 726 -24.23 11.98 -5.87
N THR A 727 -23.41 12.58 -5.01
CA THR A 727 -22.40 13.57 -5.41
C THR A 727 -21.49 13.00 -6.49
N LEU A 728 -20.96 11.78 -6.33
CA LEU A 728 -20.11 11.14 -7.34
C LEU A 728 -20.83 10.88 -8.66
N VAL A 729 -22.07 10.40 -8.60
CA VAL A 729 -22.90 10.10 -9.78
C VAL A 729 -23.15 11.37 -10.60
N TYR A 730 -23.49 12.49 -9.96
CA TYR A 730 -23.83 13.74 -10.67
C TYR A 730 -22.64 14.70 -10.88
N ARG A 731 -21.47 14.45 -10.28
CA ARG A 731 -20.31 15.36 -10.36
C ARG A 731 -19.90 15.69 -11.79
N HIS A 732 -20.07 14.76 -12.74
CA HIS A 732 -19.66 14.99 -14.13
C HIS A 732 -20.32 16.24 -14.74
N ASN A 733 -21.51 16.62 -14.28
CA ASN A 733 -22.23 17.81 -14.75
C ASN A 733 -21.55 19.14 -14.40
N VAL A 734 -20.60 19.16 -13.45
CA VAL A 734 -19.89 20.38 -13.03
C VAL A 734 -18.40 20.36 -13.39
N LEU A 735 -17.94 19.41 -14.20
CA LEU A 735 -16.52 19.30 -14.59
C LEU A 735 -16.08 20.36 -15.61
N SER A 736 -17.00 20.87 -16.44
CA SER A 736 -16.69 21.90 -17.44
C SER A 736 -17.88 22.82 -17.74
N PRO A 737 -17.66 24.02 -18.31
CA PRO A 737 -18.74 24.95 -18.66
C PRO A 737 -19.70 24.42 -19.74
N SER A 738 -19.25 23.49 -20.59
CA SER A 738 -20.11 22.85 -21.60
C SER A 738 -21.05 21.83 -20.96
N LEU A 739 -20.57 21.04 -19.99
CA LEU A 739 -21.37 20.05 -19.27
C LEU A 739 -22.42 20.71 -18.37
N VAL A 740 -22.08 21.83 -17.72
CA VAL A 740 -23.05 22.61 -16.93
C VAL A 740 -24.20 23.12 -17.80
N ARG A 741 -23.90 23.56 -19.04
CA ARG A 741 -24.93 24.02 -19.99
C ARG A 741 -25.76 22.87 -20.55
N ALA A 742 -25.16 21.68 -20.71
CA ALA A 742 -25.84 20.50 -21.24
C ALA A 742 -26.89 19.96 -20.25
N ASP A 743 -26.59 19.93 -18.95
CA ASP A 743 -27.55 19.55 -17.90
C ASP A 743 -27.44 20.45 -16.66
N LEU A 744 -28.07 21.62 -16.77
CA LEU A 744 -28.12 22.58 -15.65
C LEU A 744 -28.89 22.03 -14.45
N ARG A 745 -29.86 21.13 -14.66
CA ARG A 745 -30.64 20.54 -13.57
C ARG A 745 -29.78 19.58 -12.75
N GLY A 746 -29.02 18.71 -13.42
CA GLY A 746 -28.03 17.85 -12.77
C GLY A 746 -26.92 18.62 -12.07
N ALA A 747 -26.45 19.73 -12.66
CA ALA A 747 -25.47 20.61 -12.03
C ALA A 747 -26.01 21.30 -10.76
N ARG A 748 -27.27 21.74 -10.75
CA ARG A 748 -27.91 22.28 -9.54
C ARG A 748 -28.10 21.21 -8.47
N LEU A 749 -28.57 20.03 -8.87
CA LEU A 749 -28.80 18.92 -7.95
C LEU A 749 -27.52 18.52 -7.20
N VAL A 750 -26.38 18.40 -7.88
CA VAL A 750 -25.13 18.03 -7.23
C VAL A 750 -24.63 19.11 -6.25
N VAL A 751 -24.86 20.38 -6.56
CA VAL A 751 -24.55 21.50 -5.66
C VAL A 751 -25.48 21.49 -4.44
N ASP A 752 -26.78 21.24 -4.64
CA ASP A 752 -27.74 21.16 -3.54
C ASP A 752 -27.41 20.01 -2.58
N ILE A 753 -27.00 18.85 -3.10
CA ILE A 753 -26.53 17.72 -2.29
C ILE A 753 -25.27 18.09 -1.51
N ALA A 754 -24.32 18.80 -2.13
CA ALA A 754 -23.10 19.26 -1.45
C ALA A 754 -23.42 20.26 -0.30
N LYS A 755 -24.32 21.21 -0.54
CA LYS A 755 -24.81 22.16 0.47
C LYS A 755 -25.49 21.45 1.63
N ASP A 756 -26.36 20.49 1.33
CA ASP A 756 -27.04 19.66 2.33
C ASP A 756 -26.04 18.90 3.20
N SER A 757 -25.03 18.26 2.59
CA SER A 757 -23.96 17.59 3.34
C SER A 757 -23.20 18.54 4.27
N ILE A 758 -22.86 19.75 3.82
CA ILE A 758 -22.21 20.75 4.68
C ILE A 758 -23.12 21.14 5.84
N GLN A 759 -24.40 21.39 5.57
CA GLN A 759 -25.36 21.80 6.59
C GLN A 759 -25.48 20.73 7.70
N VAL A 760 -25.53 19.45 7.33
CA VAL A 760 -25.54 18.34 8.28
C VAL A 760 -24.27 18.33 9.14
N LEU A 761 -23.10 18.54 8.53
CA LEU A 761 -21.82 18.57 9.25
C LEU A 761 -21.70 19.75 10.21
N VAL A 762 -22.13 20.94 9.78
CA VAL A 762 -22.17 22.15 10.62
C VAL A 762 -23.11 21.94 11.79
N ASN A 763 -24.33 21.45 11.54
CA ASN A 763 -25.29 21.17 12.61
C ASN A 763 -24.74 20.16 13.63
N LEU A 764 -24.09 19.08 13.17
CA LEU A 764 -23.45 18.12 14.05
C LEU A 764 -22.37 18.75 14.93
N ALA A 765 -21.57 19.67 14.38
CA ALA A 765 -20.51 20.34 15.12
C ALA A 765 -21.04 21.36 16.14
N GLU A 766 -22.14 22.05 15.83
CA GLU A 766 -22.76 23.06 16.70
C GLU A 766 -23.53 22.43 17.87
N THR A 767 -24.13 21.26 17.64
CA THR A 767 -25.09 20.66 18.57
C THR A 767 -24.58 19.38 19.24
N SER A 768 -23.35 18.94 18.93
CA SER A 768 -22.73 17.76 19.55
C SER A 768 -21.21 17.79 19.43
N ASP A 769 -20.54 16.93 20.18
CA ASP A 769 -19.09 16.71 20.05
C ASP A 769 -18.71 15.67 18.98
N ILE A 770 -19.68 15.12 18.25
CA ILE A 770 -19.50 14.01 17.30
C ILE A 770 -18.51 14.39 16.20
N TYR A 771 -18.69 15.58 15.61
CA TYR A 771 -17.76 16.08 14.59
C TYR A 771 -16.36 16.26 15.18
N ALA A 772 -16.27 16.85 16.37
CA ALA A 772 -15.02 17.19 17.03
C ALA A 772 -14.17 15.96 17.37
N ARG A 773 -14.78 14.82 17.77
CA ARG A 773 -14.08 13.56 18.07
C ARG A 773 -13.67 12.78 16.83
N GLN A 774 -14.44 12.87 15.73
CA GLN A 774 -14.28 12.03 14.54
C GLN A 774 -13.98 12.84 13.27
N GLN A 775 -13.20 13.92 13.40
CA GLN A 775 -12.91 14.85 12.31
C GLN A 775 -12.34 14.15 11.07
N ALA A 776 -11.46 13.15 11.24
CA ALA A 776 -10.90 12.39 10.11
C ALA A 776 -11.98 11.67 9.29
N THR A 777 -13.05 11.20 9.94
CA THR A 777 -14.18 10.52 9.28
C THR A 777 -15.09 11.52 8.56
N PHE A 778 -15.36 12.68 9.16
CA PHE A 778 -16.30 13.67 8.61
C PHE A 778 -15.67 14.65 7.61
N ASN A 779 -14.40 15.01 7.78
CA ASN A 779 -13.65 15.88 6.86
C ASN A 779 -13.62 15.30 5.44
N TYR A 780 -13.73 13.98 5.30
CA TYR A 780 -13.85 13.31 4.01
C TYR A 780 -15.10 13.79 3.23
N PHE A 781 -16.27 13.78 3.86
CA PHE A 781 -17.51 14.26 3.25
C PHE A 781 -17.47 15.77 3.01
N LEU A 782 -16.92 16.53 3.97
CA LEU A 782 -16.75 17.98 3.85
C LEU A 782 -15.91 18.36 2.63
N LEU A 783 -14.77 17.69 2.45
CA LEU A 783 -13.86 17.94 1.33
C LEU A 783 -14.50 17.57 -0.01
N SER A 784 -15.27 16.49 -0.08
CA SER A 784 -15.99 16.12 -1.30
C SER A 784 -17.03 17.19 -1.67
N ALA A 785 -17.82 17.66 -0.71
CA ALA A 785 -18.82 18.71 -0.93
C ALA A 785 -18.17 20.04 -1.36
N LEU A 786 -17.11 20.47 -0.66
CA LEU A 786 -16.35 21.68 -1.01
C LEU A 786 -15.75 21.60 -2.43
N ALA A 787 -15.21 20.45 -2.81
CA ALA A 787 -14.61 20.29 -4.13
C ALA A 787 -15.64 20.37 -5.26
N VAL A 788 -16.85 19.83 -5.07
CA VAL A 788 -17.96 19.96 -6.03
C VAL A 788 -18.46 21.39 -6.12
N MET A 789 -18.62 22.09 -4.99
CA MET A 789 -19.02 23.50 -4.99
C MET A 789 -18.00 24.38 -5.71
N LEU A 790 -16.71 24.15 -5.46
CA LEU A 790 -15.63 24.87 -6.15
C LEU A 790 -15.68 24.62 -7.67
N LEU A 791 -15.83 23.36 -8.10
CA LEU A 791 -15.98 23.03 -9.52
C LEU A 791 -17.17 23.74 -10.17
N ALA A 792 -18.31 23.80 -9.48
CA ALA A 792 -19.50 24.48 -9.98
C ALA A 792 -19.28 26.00 -10.10
N VAL A 793 -18.67 26.64 -9.10
CA VAL A 793 -18.36 28.08 -9.12
C VAL A 793 -17.31 28.41 -10.19
N CYS A 794 -16.26 27.59 -10.33
CA CYS A 794 -15.22 27.80 -11.34
C CYS A 794 -15.75 27.66 -12.78
N ASN A 795 -16.66 26.70 -13.03
CA ASN A 795 -17.15 26.42 -14.37
C ASN A 795 -18.42 27.22 -14.76
N ALA A 796 -19.17 27.76 -13.79
CA ALA A 796 -20.36 28.59 -14.03
C ALA A 796 -20.62 29.60 -12.88
N PRO A 797 -19.75 30.61 -12.70
CA PRO A 797 -19.79 31.53 -11.56
C PRO A 797 -21.12 32.31 -11.46
N LYS A 798 -21.67 32.78 -12.58
CA LYS A 798 -22.95 33.52 -12.64
C LYS A 798 -24.14 32.76 -12.05
N THR A 799 -24.08 31.42 -12.07
CA THR A 799 -25.17 30.59 -11.57
C THR A 799 -24.94 30.14 -10.14
N PHE A 800 -23.70 29.86 -9.75
CA PHE A 800 -23.42 29.15 -8.51
C PHE A 800 -22.71 29.98 -7.44
N SER A 801 -22.19 31.17 -7.73
CA SER A 801 -21.51 32.01 -6.73
C SER A 801 -22.46 32.33 -5.57
N ASP A 802 -23.53 33.08 -5.80
CA ASP A 802 -24.46 33.46 -4.71
C ASP A 802 -25.11 32.24 -4.03
N LEU A 803 -25.43 31.19 -4.80
CA LEU A 803 -26.04 29.97 -4.28
C LEU A 803 -25.14 29.19 -3.33
N CYS A 804 -23.82 29.28 -3.48
CA CYS A 804 -22.84 28.54 -2.71
C CYS A 804 -22.26 29.35 -1.54
N HIS A 805 -22.45 30.67 -1.50
CA HIS A 805 -21.78 31.60 -0.57
C HIS A 805 -21.89 31.18 0.89
N GLU A 806 -23.13 31.08 1.38
CA GLU A 806 -23.43 30.79 2.78
C GLU A 806 -22.83 29.44 3.19
N SER A 807 -23.13 28.37 2.44
CA SER A 807 -22.64 27.03 2.76
C SER A 807 -21.12 26.91 2.65
N PHE A 808 -20.49 27.59 1.69
CA PHE A 808 -19.03 27.61 1.57
C PHE A 808 -18.39 28.32 2.77
N SER A 809 -18.98 29.44 3.20
CA SER A 809 -18.56 30.17 4.40
C SER A 809 -18.64 29.29 5.64
N SER A 810 -19.81 28.68 5.90
CA SER A 810 -20.01 27.80 7.06
C SER A 810 -19.03 26.61 7.05
N ALA A 811 -18.72 26.05 5.88
CA ALA A 811 -17.72 24.98 5.77
C ALA A 811 -16.29 25.46 6.09
N VAL A 812 -15.90 26.64 5.62
CA VAL A 812 -14.58 27.24 5.92
C VAL A 812 -14.46 27.56 7.41
N GLU A 813 -15.50 28.15 8.01
CA GLU A 813 -15.54 28.43 9.44
C GLU A 813 -15.46 27.16 10.28
N LEU A 814 -16.17 26.11 9.88
CA LEU A 814 -16.10 24.80 10.51
C LEU A 814 -14.66 24.26 10.51
N VAL A 815 -13.93 24.32 9.39
CA VAL A 815 -12.52 23.89 9.35
C VAL A 815 -11.62 24.80 10.19
N ARG A 816 -11.84 26.13 10.15
CA ARG A 816 -11.10 27.11 10.95
C ARG A 816 -11.18 26.80 12.44
N ASN A 817 -12.38 26.59 12.95
CA ASN A 817 -12.68 26.34 14.36
C ASN A 817 -11.93 25.10 14.91
N PHE A 818 -11.65 24.11 14.06
CA PHE A 818 -10.94 22.89 14.48
C PHE A 818 -9.47 22.81 14.02
N SER A 819 -8.96 23.77 13.27
CA SER A 819 -7.60 23.73 12.71
C SER A 819 -6.49 23.91 13.76
N HIS A 820 -6.74 24.55 14.90
CA HIS A 820 -5.70 24.79 15.92
C HIS A 820 -5.29 23.49 16.64
N GLY A 821 -6.24 22.56 16.84
CA GLY A 821 -6.06 21.34 17.65
C GLY A 821 -6.04 20.00 16.90
N SER A 822 -6.16 19.96 15.57
CA SER A 822 -6.28 18.70 14.82
C SER A 822 -5.41 18.67 13.57
N LEU A 823 -4.56 17.64 13.44
CA LEU A 823 -3.69 17.43 12.28
C LEU A 823 -4.51 17.22 10.98
N ALA A 824 -5.64 16.52 11.08
CA ALA A 824 -6.53 16.27 9.94
C ALA A 824 -7.15 17.58 9.42
N SER A 825 -7.57 18.46 10.32
CA SER A 825 -8.13 19.77 9.97
C SER A 825 -7.05 20.75 9.51
N LYS A 826 -5.81 20.68 10.03
CA LYS A 826 -4.64 21.41 9.50
C LYS A 826 -4.31 21.02 8.06
N ARG A 827 -4.34 19.72 7.74
CA ARG A 827 -4.10 19.20 6.37
C ARG A 827 -5.20 19.66 5.41
N LEU A 828 -6.45 19.59 5.85
CA LEU A 828 -7.60 20.08 5.09
C LEU A 828 -7.49 21.59 4.84
N TRP A 829 -7.18 22.37 5.89
CA TRP A 829 -6.97 23.81 5.80
C TRP A 829 -5.83 24.17 4.85
N LYS A 830 -4.72 23.43 4.86
CA LYS A 830 -3.61 23.61 3.90
C LYS A 830 -4.05 23.34 2.46
N SER A 831 -4.92 22.36 2.25
CA SER A 831 -5.46 22.02 0.92
C SER A 831 -6.41 23.11 0.41
N ILE A 832 -7.25 23.66 1.28
CA ILE A 832 -8.13 24.80 0.97
C ILE A 832 -7.31 26.08 0.71
N ARG A 833 -6.27 26.34 1.53
CA ARG A 833 -5.37 27.49 1.38
C ARG A 833 -4.58 27.47 0.07
N GLY A 834 -4.19 26.29 -0.41
CA GLY A 834 -3.51 26.15 -1.70
C GLY A 834 -4.34 26.63 -2.90
N LEU A 835 -5.67 26.75 -2.76
CA LEU A 835 -6.55 27.19 -3.83
C LEU A 835 -6.69 28.72 -3.90
N LEU A 836 -6.23 29.45 -2.88
CA LEU A 836 -6.31 30.91 -2.77
C LEU A 836 -5.62 31.71 -3.89
N PRO A 837 -4.39 31.37 -4.34
CA PRO A 837 -3.71 32.16 -5.37
C PRO A 837 -4.40 32.10 -6.74
N ALA A 838 -4.96 30.94 -7.10
CA ALA A 838 -5.70 30.75 -8.33
C ALA A 838 -6.98 31.60 -8.36
N VAL A 839 -7.66 31.64 -7.21
CA VAL A 839 -8.87 32.40 -6.97
C VAL A 839 -8.57 33.92 -6.94
N ARG A 840 -7.41 34.37 -6.43
CA ARG A 840 -6.96 35.79 -6.47
C ARG A 840 -6.69 36.32 -7.87
N SER A 841 -6.16 35.49 -8.77
CA SER A 841 -5.83 35.91 -10.14
C SER A 841 -7.05 36.15 -11.04
N LEU A 842 -8.22 35.61 -10.66
CA LEU A 842 -9.51 35.84 -11.31
C LEU A 842 -10.13 37.19 -10.93
N GLY A 843 -9.77 37.72 -9.76
CA GLY A 843 -10.25 39.02 -9.24
C GLY A 843 -9.43 40.24 -9.65
N LEU A 844 -8.24 40.06 -10.24
CA LEU A 844 -7.26 41.14 -10.49
C LEU A 844 -7.18 41.58 -11.96
N LYS A 845 -8.05 41.09 -12.84
CA LYS A 845 -8.07 41.47 -14.28
C LYS A 845 -9.12 42.54 -14.64
N VAL A 846 -9.68 43.24 -13.66
CA VAL A 846 -10.42 44.49 -13.89
C VAL A 846 -9.63 45.62 -13.22
N GLY A 847 -9.08 46.53 -14.03
CA GLY A 847 -8.76 47.91 -13.63
C GLY A 847 -7.44 48.21 -12.91
N LEU A 848 -6.28 47.90 -13.49
CA LEU A 848 -5.07 48.70 -13.20
C LEU A 848 -4.83 49.69 -14.34
N ASN A 849 -5.52 50.84 -14.27
CA ASN A 849 -5.12 52.11 -14.87
C ASN A 849 -5.95 53.26 -14.28
N ALA A 850 -5.53 53.79 -13.13
CA ALA A 850 -5.71 55.21 -12.78
C ALA A 850 -4.93 55.58 -11.50
N SER A 851 -3.96 56.48 -11.69
CA SER A 851 -3.46 57.50 -10.75
C SER A 851 -2.81 57.09 -9.41
N ASN A 852 -1.48 57.12 -9.44
CA ASN A 852 -0.67 57.84 -8.45
C ASN A 852 -1.25 59.25 -8.18
N GLU A 853 -1.42 59.65 -6.93
CA GLU A 853 -0.80 60.85 -6.33
C GLU A 853 -1.27 61.12 -4.88
N ARG A 854 -0.28 61.45 -4.02
CA ARG A 854 -0.35 62.12 -2.68
C ARG A 854 -0.87 61.26 -1.52
N GLY A 855 -0.16 61.03 -0.41
CA GLY A 855 0.97 61.73 0.20
C GLY A 855 0.52 62.38 1.52
N GLY A 856 0.99 61.86 2.66
CA GLY A 856 1.06 62.58 3.94
C GLY A 856 0.19 62.05 5.08
N ASN A 857 0.84 61.52 6.11
CA ASN A 857 0.33 61.50 7.49
C ASN A 857 0.38 62.94 8.04
N PRO A 858 -0.53 63.36 8.95
CA PRO A 858 -0.10 63.37 10.36
C PRO A 858 -1.21 63.15 11.40
N ASP A 859 -0.72 62.88 12.62
CA ASP A 859 -1.36 62.79 13.93
C ASP A 859 -2.19 64.03 14.38
N VAL A 860 -2.91 63.81 15.50
CA VAL A 860 -3.19 64.72 16.64
C VAL A 860 -4.67 65.10 16.88
N GLU A 861 -5.16 64.58 18.02
CA GLU A 861 -6.08 65.14 19.04
C GLU A 861 -7.25 66.07 18.68
N ALA A 862 -8.44 65.71 19.16
CA ALA A 862 -9.32 66.48 20.08
C ALA A 862 -10.77 65.95 19.96
N ARG A 863 -11.27 65.20 20.95
CA ARG A 863 -12.09 65.68 22.09
C ARG A 863 -13.47 66.25 21.73
N ASP A 864 -14.44 65.64 22.40
CA ASP A 864 -15.67 66.20 22.97
C ASP A 864 -16.90 66.38 22.07
N ARG A 865 -17.97 65.61 22.37
CA ARG A 865 -19.07 66.10 23.22
C ARG A 865 -20.13 65.01 23.49
N LEU A 866 -20.33 64.72 24.79
CA LEU A 866 -21.60 64.65 25.54
C LEU A 866 -22.68 63.63 25.08
N GLY A 867 -23.28 62.78 25.92
CA GLY A 867 -23.19 62.55 27.36
C GLY A 867 -24.45 61.82 27.87
N GLN A 868 -24.25 60.96 28.88
CA GLN A 868 -25.10 60.59 30.04
C GLN A 868 -26.55 60.11 29.80
N ARG A 869 -27.03 59.00 30.39
CA ARG A 869 -27.29 58.67 31.82
C ARG A 869 -27.84 57.21 31.85
N GLU A 870 -27.93 56.40 32.89
CA GLU A 870 -27.58 56.36 34.33
C GLU A 870 -27.86 54.87 34.72
N ASP A 871 -26.96 54.25 35.48
CA ASP A 871 -27.19 53.03 36.28
C ASP A 871 -27.82 53.47 37.64
N PRO A 872 -28.35 52.62 38.59
CA PRO A 872 -27.56 51.53 39.18
C PRO A 872 -28.29 50.40 40.02
N LEU A 873 -27.47 49.46 40.54
CA LEU A 873 -27.64 48.58 41.74
C LEU A 873 -28.62 47.37 41.62
N GLN A 874 -28.38 46.15 42.13
CA GLN A 874 -27.41 45.65 43.12
C GLN A 874 -27.39 44.10 43.16
N GLN A 875 -26.17 43.53 43.26
CA GLN A 875 -25.70 42.42 44.13
C GLN A 875 -26.67 41.27 44.52
N LEU A 876 -26.25 40.02 44.28
CA LEU A 876 -25.61 39.20 45.33
C LEU A 876 -25.00 37.90 44.76
N THR A 877 -23.74 37.73 45.14
CA THR A 877 -22.76 36.64 45.00
C THR A 877 -23.11 35.41 45.84
N VAL A 878 -22.61 34.21 45.48
CA VAL A 878 -21.69 33.41 46.33
C VAL A 878 -20.83 32.50 45.43
N GLU A 879 -19.53 32.71 45.59
CA GLU A 879 -18.35 32.00 45.11
C GLU A 879 -18.08 30.81 46.07
N GLU A 880 -17.65 29.63 45.61
CA GLU A 880 -16.36 28.97 45.91
C GLU A 880 -16.64 27.45 45.73
N ILE A 881 -15.81 26.59 45.12
CA ILE A 881 -14.43 26.22 45.48
C ILE A 881 -13.73 25.69 44.20
N MET A 882 -12.65 26.36 43.76
CA MET A 882 -11.58 25.77 42.95
C MET A 882 -10.25 26.13 43.63
N PRO A 883 -9.34 25.18 43.90
CA PRO A 883 -7.97 25.53 44.23
C PRO A 883 -7.17 25.79 42.96
N GLN A 884 -6.62 27.00 42.91
CA GLN A 884 -5.61 27.48 41.99
C GLN A 884 -4.28 26.75 42.14
N ILE A 885 -3.55 26.56 41.04
CA ILE A 885 -2.11 26.83 41.01
C ILE A 885 -1.81 27.68 39.76
N MET A 886 -1.19 28.83 40.02
CA MET A 886 -0.84 29.95 39.14
C MET A 886 0.47 29.72 38.34
N PRO A 887 0.80 30.60 37.37
CA PRO A 887 1.54 30.28 36.15
C PRO A 887 3.05 30.50 36.29
N PHE A 888 3.83 29.94 35.36
CA PHE A 888 5.22 30.30 35.16
C PHE A 888 5.39 30.95 33.78
N GLU A 889 5.87 32.20 33.79
CA GLU A 889 6.26 32.99 32.62
C GLU A 889 7.57 32.47 32.02
N LEU A 890 7.68 32.51 30.68
CA LEU A 890 8.95 32.43 29.96
C LEU A 890 9.02 33.53 28.89
N SER A 891 10.23 34.08 28.79
CA SER A 891 10.69 35.27 28.08
C SER A 891 10.71 35.16 26.54
N PRO A 892 10.83 36.29 25.82
CA PRO A 892 10.47 36.39 24.41
C PRO A 892 11.68 36.38 23.47
N GLU A 893 12.16 35.21 23.03
CA GLU A 893 13.05 35.14 21.86
C GLU A 893 12.77 33.86 21.04
N GLY A 894 12.34 34.04 19.78
CA GLY A 894 12.13 32.94 18.82
C GLY A 894 10.76 32.85 18.14
N VAL A 895 10.02 33.96 17.98
CA VAL A 895 8.77 33.96 17.20
C VAL A 895 9.08 34.08 15.70
N ALA A 896 9.14 32.96 15.00
CA ALA A 896 8.94 32.96 13.55
C ALA A 896 7.44 33.17 13.26
N SER A 897 7.10 34.41 12.89
CA SER A 897 5.83 34.92 12.36
C SER A 897 4.78 33.86 11.95
N ILE A 898 3.73 33.72 12.77
CA ILE A 898 2.46 33.11 12.38
C ILE A 898 1.67 34.18 11.60
N PRO A 899 1.22 33.94 10.35
CA PRO A 899 0.34 34.88 9.66
C PRO A 899 -0.99 34.99 10.41
N ASN A 900 -1.47 36.21 10.57
CA ASN A 900 -2.69 36.53 11.31
C ASN A 900 -3.91 35.82 10.70
N THR A 901 -4.49 34.84 11.39
CA THR A 901 -5.56 33.94 10.90
C THR A 901 -6.91 34.66 10.69
N PHE A 902 -7.10 35.82 11.33
CA PHE A 902 -8.30 36.65 11.18
C PHE A 902 -8.40 37.29 9.80
N GLN A 903 -7.30 37.83 9.27
CA GLN A 903 -7.24 38.52 7.97
C GLN A 903 -7.44 37.57 6.76
N MET A 904 -7.24 36.25 6.96
CA MET A 904 -7.31 35.23 5.90
C MET A 904 -8.70 34.61 5.69
N GLY A 905 -9.56 34.59 6.71
CA GLY A 905 -10.97 34.22 6.53
C GLY A 905 -11.69 35.27 5.69
N ASP A 906 -11.37 36.55 5.96
CA ASP A 906 -11.84 37.70 5.21
C ASP A 906 -11.31 37.68 3.76
N ASP A 907 -10.09 37.18 3.51
CA ASP A 907 -9.54 36.99 2.17
C ASP A 907 -10.28 35.90 1.35
N LEU A 908 -10.67 34.76 1.96
CA LEU A 908 -11.44 33.69 1.30
C LEU A 908 -12.85 34.15 0.95
N MET A 909 -13.50 34.85 1.89
CA MET A 909 -14.82 35.43 1.69
C MET A 909 -14.79 36.60 0.71
N GLY A 910 -13.73 37.43 0.76
CA GLY A 910 -13.47 38.49 -0.21
C GLY A 910 -13.34 37.95 -1.62
N LEU A 911 -12.69 36.80 -1.82
CA LEU A 911 -12.56 36.18 -3.13
C LEU A 911 -13.83 35.51 -3.65
N PHE A 912 -14.59 34.88 -2.76
CA PHE A 912 -15.90 34.35 -3.09
C PHE A 912 -16.86 35.49 -3.51
N ASN A 913 -16.82 36.62 -2.81
CA ASN A 913 -17.56 37.83 -3.16
C ASN A 913 -17.10 38.46 -4.48
N VAL A 914 -15.81 38.41 -4.81
CA VAL A 914 -15.27 38.90 -6.09
C VAL A 914 -15.80 38.09 -7.29
N PHE A 915 -16.01 36.77 -7.15
CA PHE A 915 -16.70 35.97 -8.19
C PHE A 915 -18.18 36.36 -8.37
N GLY A 916 -18.83 36.88 -7.33
CA GLY A 916 -20.20 37.40 -7.40
C GLY A 916 -20.28 38.85 -7.91
N GLN A 917 -19.25 39.67 -7.68
CA GLN A 917 -19.26 41.11 -7.98
C GLN A 917 -18.69 41.50 -9.35
N ALA A 918 -17.97 40.61 -10.05
CA ALA A 918 -17.30 40.91 -11.31
C ALA A 918 -18.19 41.34 -12.50
N ASP A 919 -19.51 41.49 -12.31
CA ASP A 919 -20.42 42.02 -13.34
C ASP A 919 -21.41 43.10 -12.83
N ALA A 920 -21.27 43.63 -11.61
CA ALA A 920 -22.03 44.83 -11.23
C ALA A 920 -21.62 46.07 -12.08
N GLU A 921 -20.43 46.05 -12.67
CA GLU A 921 -19.91 47.12 -13.54
C GLU A 921 -20.15 46.86 -15.04
N THR A 922 -20.51 45.64 -15.45
CA THR A 922 -20.73 45.30 -16.87
C THR A 922 -22.17 45.57 -17.33
N ALA A 923 -23.10 45.74 -16.38
CA ALA A 923 -24.47 46.23 -16.65
C ALA A 923 -24.53 47.70 -17.11
N MET A 924 -23.40 48.43 -17.10
CA MET A 924 -23.30 49.81 -17.59
C MET A 924 -22.75 49.93 -19.03
N PHE A 925 -22.31 48.82 -19.64
CA PHE A 925 -21.63 48.84 -20.95
C PHE A 925 -22.36 48.15 -22.10
N GLU A 926 -23.54 47.54 -21.87
CA GLU A 926 -24.33 46.91 -22.94
C GLU A 926 -25.38 47.84 -23.60
N ASP A 927 -25.62 49.05 -23.07
CA ASP A 927 -26.66 49.96 -23.59
C ASP A 927 -26.18 50.99 -24.64
N SER A 928 -25.02 50.81 -25.28
CA SER A 928 -24.47 51.82 -26.21
C SER A 928 -23.97 51.34 -27.57
N PHE A 929 -24.28 50.12 -28.00
CA PHE A 929 -24.01 49.69 -29.39
C PHE A 929 -25.19 48.94 -30.02
N LEU A 930 -26.32 49.63 -30.15
CA LEU A 930 -27.39 49.28 -31.08
C LEU A 930 -27.73 50.50 -31.95
N ALA A 931 -27.05 50.61 -33.11
CA ALA A 931 -27.50 51.45 -34.22
C ALA A 931 -27.01 50.87 -35.56
N SER A 932 -27.88 50.04 -36.16
CA SER A 932 -28.22 49.97 -37.60
C SER A 932 -27.15 50.26 -38.67
N ASP A 933 -26.85 49.26 -39.51
CA ASP A 933 -27.05 49.39 -40.97
C ASP A 933 -27.27 48.01 -41.62
N PRO A 934 -28.39 47.77 -42.35
CA PRO A 934 -28.70 46.50 -43.01
C PRO A 934 -28.45 46.60 -44.51
N ASN A 935 -27.30 46.13 -44.99
CA ASN A 935 -27.11 45.77 -46.40
C ASN A 935 -25.80 45.00 -46.57
N TYR A 936 -25.88 43.67 -46.73
CA TYR A 936 -25.19 42.90 -47.78
C TYR A 936 -25.60 41.42 -47.64
N LEU A 937 -26.31 40.92 -48.64
CA LEU A 937 -26.88 39.57 -48.77
C LEU A 937 -25.99 38.68 -49.68
N PRO A 938 -26.27 37.37 -49.83
CA PRO A 938 -25.30 36.27 -49.70
C PRO A 938 -24.94 35.63 -51.04
N MET A 939 -23.85 34.84 -51.07
CA MET A 939 -23.56 33.93 -52.18
C MET A 939 -22.97 32.60 -51.69
N THR A 940 -23.50 31.54 -52.27
CA THR A 940 -23.37 30.10 -51.97
C THR A 940 -22.19 29.41 -52.67
N PHE A 941 -21.52 28.47 -51.96
CA PHE A 941 -20.89 27.16 -52.31
C PHE A 941 -20.06 26.97 -53.62
N PRO A 942 -19.02 26.08 -53.71
CA PRO A 942 -19.02 24.67 -53.26
C PRO A 942 -17.66 24.02 -52.84
N MET A 943 -17.73 22.72 -52.55
CA MET A 943 -16.66 21.73 -52.32
C MET A 943 -15.55 21.72 -53.40
N GLU A 944 -14.28 21.52 -53.01
CA GLU A 944 -13.54 20.25 -53.14
C GLU A 944 -12.03 20.41 -52.86
N ILE A 945 -11.54 19.56 -51.93
CA ILE A 945 -10.32 18.74 -51.99
C ILE A 945 -8.97 19.43 -52.30
N SER A 946 -8.10 19.48 -51.28
CA SER A 946 -6.81 18.80 -51.41
C SER A 946 -6.26 18.32 -50.07
N ARG A 947 -6.18 17.00 -49.98
CA ARG A 947 -5.43 16.15 -49.05
C ARG A 947 -4.10 16.77 -48.61
N ARG A 948 -3.89 16.89 -47.30
CA ARG A 948 -2.77 16.28 -46.54
C ARG A 948 -2.72 16.87 -45.11
N PHE A 949 -2.44 16.00 -44.15
CA PHE A 949 -2.15 16.28 -42.73
C PHE A 949 -3.34 16.47 -41.77
N GLN A 950 -4.21 15.47 -41.72
CA GLN A 950 -4.75 14.99 -40.45
C GLN A 950 -3.90 13.81 -39.99
N GLY A 951 -3.24 13.96 -38.84
CA GLY A 951 -2.45 12.91 -38.20
C GLY A 951 -1.39 13.53 -37.29
N LEU A 952 -1.82 13.96 -36.10
CA LEU A 952 -1.05 14.32 -34.88
C LEU A 952 -1.53 15.66 -34.28
N ILE A 953 -2.66 15.63 -33.57
CA ILE A 953 -2.80 16.20 -32.22
C ILE A 953 -3.64 15.22 -31.42
#